data_AF-A0A8S1RJU0-F1
#
_entry.id   AF-A0A8S1RJU0-F1
#
_cell.length_a   1.000
_cell.length_b   1.000
_cell.length_c   1.000
_cell.angle_alpha   90.00
_cell.angle_beta   90.00
_cell.angle_gamma   90.00
#
_symmetry.space_group_name_H-M   'P 1'
#
loop_
_entity.id
_entity.type
_entity.pdbx_description
1 polymer ?
#
loop_
_entity_poly.entity_id
_entity_poly.type
_entity_poly.pdbx_seq_one_letter_code
_entity_poly.pdbx_strand_id
1 'polypeptide(L)'
;MQPGLKQLFLRTNGLISIKPKIRITDNYTLSLVYSPGVGHICQVIQKNPDLLYDLTITGNSIALLSDGSRSQIKKASWMIPNLEAISALYKAFYDIDAYPVILDKGIMNGSDDYILLIDNLSTTYKTIVLVDIEEKLTQELLQKLESVQIDCTVVISNTHSLNDQLKDAALIKSILDSRAILKPSQIELIRQKVKGLDFSQLPSYLTATLSSTYAVSLNEIHRNKYFHHTVQNVTPSQLVSKLNDLYLYGEIAYYKRWTSKQFLQNNDINKNSLELHKRFNGVITIALKFNPRSLEDLYRIYELSYRNNDILEIQKLFEADPRKIREITIKKNYAAIVTNGTAILGLGNIGPSAGSPVMEGKSVLFNALGGIDLMPICFKEKDPHKLVQLIRYIAPIFSAINLEDLRAPDCFPIEEEAIHNIHIPLMHDDQHGTAVVSLAALINYLKLTKKNVKDLKLVINGAGAAGVAICKLLYGHGIQDILICDTEGIIYEGRPKNMNSFKNDLAKFTNQNKITGKLIDAVKGRDLFVGVSSAGALTQDMIRTMNKDPFILALANPIPEIMPDEAQQAGAFIIATGRSDFNNQVNNSLAFPGIFRGAIDTKAKEINLQMKIAAAYAIANSIKDNELSPIKILPGALTAEIPANVAKAVAIAAMETGVAQVKVDPEEVFDNARKLIMEGNIPSL
;
A
#
# COMPACT_ATOMS: atom_id res chain seq x y z
N MET A 1 13.65 24.04 -28.21
CA MET A 1 12.71 22.94 -28.58
C MET A 1 12.16 22.33 -27.30
N GLN A 2 10.84 22.18 -27.18
CA GLN A 2 10.26 21.42 -26.07
C GLN A 2 10.59 19.92 -26.25
N PRO A 3 10.97 19.18 -25.19
CA PRO A 3 11.31 17.76 -25.30
C PRO A 3 10.13 16.95 -25.87
N GLY A 4 10.42 15.97 -26.75
CA GLY A 4 9.42 14.99 -27.19
C GLY A 4 8.99 14.04 -26.06
N LEU A 5 7.95 13.25 -26.28
CA LEU A 5 7.36 12.36 -25.25
C LEU A 5 8.42 11.44 -24.63
N LYS A 6 9.23 10.78 -25.46
CA LYS A 6 10.36 9.94 -25.01
C LYS A 6 11.31 10.69 -24.07
N GLN A 7 11.67 11.92 -24.41
CA GLN A 7 12.60 12.72 -23.62
C GLN A 7 12.00 13.15 -22.29
N LEU A 8 10.68 13.35 -22.24
CA LEU A 8 9.95 13.60 -21.00
C LEU A 8 10.02 12.37 -20.08
N PHE A 9 9.61 11.19 -20.56
CA PHE A 9 9.68 9.93 -19.78
C PHE A 9 11.11 9.63 -19.28
N LEU A 10 12.13 9.85 -20.11
CA LEU A 10 13.55 9.68 -19.72
C LEU A 10 14.00 10.64 -18.61
N ARG A 11 13.43 11.85 -18.55
CA ARG A 11 13.78 12.84 -17.52
C ARG A 11 13.02 12.63 -16.22
N THR A 12 11.75 12.26 -16.31
CA THR A 12 10.84 12.24 -15.16
C THR A 12 10.63 10.85 -14.57
N ASN A 13 11.03 9.77 -15.27
CA ASN A 13 10.77 8.39 -14.87
C ASN A 13 9.26 8.14 -14.63
N GLY A 14 8.47 8.41 -15.67
CA GLY A 14 7.02 8.43 -15.65
C GLY A 14 6.45 9.85 -15.54
N LEU A 15 5.16 10.00 -15.77
CA LEU A 15 4.45 11.27 -15.77
C LEU A 15 3.79 11.57 -14.42
N ILE A 16 3.52 10.53 -13.63
CA ILE A 16 2.78 10.63 -12.37
C ILE A 16 3.51 9.95 -11.20
N SER A 17 3.12 10.32 -9.98
CA SER A 17 3.54 9.75 -8.69
C SER A 17 2.36 9.72 -7.73
N ILE A 18 2.45 8.93 -6.65
CA ILE A 18 1.52 9.01 -5.52
C ILE A 18 2.20 9.83 -4.43
N LYS A 19 1.53 10.87 -3.93
CA LYS A 19 2.06 11.74 -2.88
C LYS A 19 1.11 11.82 -1.68
N PRO A 20 1.64 11.92 -0.45
CA PRO A 20 0.86 12.33 0.71
C PRO A 20 0.28 13.73 0.48
N LYS A 21 -1.00 13.93 0.82
CA LYS A 21 -1.64 15.26 0.87
C LYS A 21 -1.08 16.12 2.01
N ILE A 22 -0.48 15.49 3.01
CA ILE A 22 0.13 16.14 4.18
C ILE A 22 1.58 15.67 4.32
N ARG A 23 2.48 16.63 4.51
CA ARG A 23 3.89 16.32 4.79
C ARG A 23 4.03 15.77 6.20
N ILE A 24 4.69 14.63 6.34
CA ILE A 24 5.00 14.04 7.64
C ILE A 24 6.26 14.71 8.19
N THR A 25 6.10 15.55 9.20
CA THR A 25 7.20 16.30 9.84
C THR A 25 7.58 15.76 11.21
N ASP A 26 6.67 15.02 11.85
CA ASP A 26 6.82 14.52 13.21
C ASP A 26 5.91 13.29 13.46
N ASN A 27 6.14 12.64 14.60
CA ASN A 27 5.36 11.48 15.05
C ASN A 27 3.88 11.81 15.28
N TYR A 28 3.55 13.05 15.64
CA TYR A 28 2.17 13.45 15.88
C TYR A 28 1.38 13.46 14.58
N THR A 29 1.90 14.11 13.53
CA THR A 29 1.31 14.14 12.20
C THR A 29 1.19 12.72 11.64
N LEU A 30 2.22 11.89 11.82
CA LEU A 30 2.16 10.48 11.43
C LEU A 30 1.02 9.74 12.15
N SER A 31 0.83 9.99 13.44
CA SER A 31 -0.23 9.35 14.24
C SER A 31 -1.64 9.73 13.80
N LEU A 32 -1.82 10.85 13.11
CA LEU A 32 -3.12 11.28 12.57
C LEU A 32 -3.45 10.61 11.23
N VAL A 33 -2.45 10.36 10.38
CA VAL A 33 -2.64 9.73 9.05
C VAL A 33 -2.54 8.21 9.09
N TYR A 34 -1.88 7.67 10.13
CA TYR A 34 -1.70 6.24 10.36
C TYR A 34 -2.10 5.92 11.81
N SER A 35 -1.41 5.00 12.48
CA SER A 35 -1.75 4.50 13.80
C SER A 35 -1.24 5.43 14.92
N PRO A 36 -2.01 5.64 16.01
CA PRO A 36 -3.32 5.02 16.29
C PRO A 36 -4.55 5.72 15.67
N GLY A 37 -4.46 6.95 15.16
CA GLY A 37 -5.63 7.75 14.77
C GLY A 37 -6.51 7.10 13.69
N VAL A 38 -5.89 6.47 12.70
CA VAL A 38 -6.57 5.79 11.58
C VAL A 38 -7.52 4.68 12.05
N GLY A 39 -7.25 4.04 13.19
CA GLY A 39 -8.14 3.03 13.75
C GLY A 39 -9.53 3.59 14.06
N HIS A 40 -9.62 4.85 14.47
CA HIS A 40 -10.90 5.52 14.66
C HIS A 40 -11.63 5.78 13.34
N ILE A 41 -10.91 6.14 12.28
CA ILE A 41 -11.47 6.34 10.93
C ILE A 41 -12.12 5.06 10.43
N CYS A 42 -11.41 3.93 10.57
CA CYS A 42 -11.91 2.60 10.24
C CYS A 42 -13.23 2.28 10.96
N GLN A 43 -13.30 2.52 12.28
CA GLN A 43 -14.51 2.30 13.07
C GLN A 43 -15.68 3.20 12.65
N VAL A 44 -15.40 4.46 12.29
CA VAL A 44 -16.40 5.41 11.84
C VAL A 44 -16.99 4.98 10.48
N ILE A 45 -16.14 4.53 9.54
CA ILE A 45 -16.58 3.98 8.25
C ILE A 45 -17.32 2.66 8.43
N GLN A 46 -16.87 1.78 9.33
CA GLN A 46 -17.58 0.54 9.64
C GLN A 46 -19.01 0.80 10.12
N LYS A 47 -19.21 1.84 10.94
CA LYS A 47 -20.53 2.24 11.44
C LYS A 47 -21.38 2.95 10.40
N ASN A 48 -20.75 3.71 9.51
CA ASN A 48 -21.42 4.41 8.42
C ASN A 48 -20.58 4.31 7.13
N PRO A 49 -20.84 3.30 6.27
CA PRO A 49 -20.08 3.05 5.05
C PRO A 49 -20.04 4.24 4.08
N ASP A 50 -21.04 5.14 4.11
CA ASP A 50 -21.08 6.31 3.23
C ASP A 50 -19.99 7.33 3.52
N LEU A 51 -19.41 7.29 4.73
CA LEU A 51 -18.28 8.14 5.08
C LEU A 51 -16.99 7.73 4.36
N LEU A 52 -16.95 6.56 3.71
CA LEU A 52 -15.85 6.15 2.83
C LEU A 52 -15.51 7.26 1.84
N TYR A 53 -16.52 7.76 1.11
CA TYR A 53 -16.34 8.82 0.10
C TYR A 53 -15.77 10.14 0.65
N ASP A 54 -15.96 10.41 1.95
CA ASP A 54 -15.58 11.67 2.60
C ASP A 54 -14.27 11.57 3.40
N LEU A 55 -13.83 10.36 3.74
CA LEU A 55 -12.70 10.10 4.63
C LEU A 55 -11.51 9.41 3.95
N THR A 56 -11.70 8.94 2.71
CA THR A 56 -10.71 8.20 1.93
C THR A 56 -10.62 8.77 0.51
N ILE A 57 -9.65 8.30 -0.27
CA ILE A 57 -9.50 8.69 -1.68
C ILE A 57 -10.66 8.23 -2.56
N THR A 58 -11.52 7.30 -2.08
CA THR A 58 -12.60 6.69 -2.87
C THR A 58 -13.55 7.73 -3.49
N GLY A 59 -13.73 8.90 -2.85
CA GLY A 59 -14.55 9.98 -3.39
C GLY A 59 -13.98 10.68 -4.63
N ASN A 60 -12.71 10.45 -4.97
CA ASN A 60 -12.01 11.18 -6.02
C ASN A 60 -11.06 10.31 -6.86
N SER A 61 -11.00 8.99 -6.60
CA SER A 61 -10.09 8.06 -7.27
C SER A 61 -10.81 7.06 -8.16
N ILE A 62 -10.11 6.64 -9.22
CA ILE A 62 -10.53 5.59 -10.14
C ILE A 62 -9.42 4.58 -10.37
N ALA A 63 -9.77 3.36 -10.75
CA ALA A 63 -8.82 2.42 -11.33
C ALA A 63 -8.90 2.48 -12.86
N LEU A 64 -7.76 2.68 -13.51
CA LEU A 64 -7.62 2.79 -14.96
C LEU A 64 -6.98 1.51 -15.50
N LEU A 65 -7.82 0.58 -15.96
CA LEU A 65 -7.45 -0.78 -16.32
C LEU A 65 -7.28 -0.92 -17.83
N SER A 66 -6.22 -1.58 -18.27
CA SER A 66 -6.03 -1.94 -19.68
C SER A 66 -5.34 -3.30 -19.81
N ASP A 67 -5.80 -4.12 -20.75
CA ASP A 67 -5.11 -5.33 -21.19
C ASP A 67 -4.29 -5.10 -22.47
N GLY A 68 -4.40 -3.91 -23.07
CA GLY A 68 -3.69 -3.50 -24.28
C GLY A 68 -4.12 -4.23 -25.55
N SER A 69 -5.24 -4.96 -25.51
CA SER A 69 -5.67 -5.84 -26.61
C SER A 69 -6.05 -5.08 -27.87
N ARG A 70 -6.56 -3.84 -27.75
CA ARG A 70 -6.94 -3.01 -28.90
C ARG A 70 -5.74 -2.36 -29.59
N SER A 71 -4.67 -2.07 -28.84
CA SER A 71 -3.56 -1.22 -29.30
C SER A 71 -2.52 -1.92 -30.18
N GLN A 72 -2.75 -3.18 -30.61
CA GLN A 72 -1.82 -4.00 -31.42
C GLN A 72 -0.39 -4.04 -30.88
N ILE A 73 -0.23 -3.88 -29.56
CA ILE A 73 1.08 -3.90 -28.89
C ILE A 73 1.52 -5.34 -28.60
N LYS A 74 2.84 -5.55 -28.54
CA LYS A 74 3.42 -6.87 -28.29
C LYS A 74 3.20 -7.38 -26.87
N LYS A 75 3.11 -6.47 -25.89
CA LYS A 75 2.93 -6.78 -24.46
C LYS A 75 2.00 -5.75 -23.84
N ALA A 76 1.05 -6.20 -23.04
CA ALA A 76 0.09 -5.32 -22.33
C ALA A 76 0.79 -4.20 -21.54
N SER A 77 1.92 -4.50 -20.89
CA SER A 77 2.68 -3.51 -20.12
C SER A 77 3.19 -2.33 -20.94
N TRP A 78 3.28 -2.44 -22.27
CA TRP A 78 3.67 -1.31 -23.12
C TRP A 78 2.60 -0.21 -23.19
N MET A 79 1.40 -0.43 -22.62
CA MET A 79 0.38 0.61 -22.41
C MET A 79 0.67 1.57 -21.27
N ILE A 80 1.65 1.28 -20.39
CA ILE A 80 1.90 2.13 -19.21
C ILE A 80 2.06 3.62 -19.57
N PRO A 81 2.83 4.02 -20.61
CA PRO A 81 2.92 5.43 -21.01
C PRO A 81 1.58 6.07 -21.38
N ASN A 82 0.68 5.34 -22.04
CA ASN A 82 -0.66 5.81 -22.42
C ASN A 82 -1.53 6.01 -21.18
N LEU A 83 -1.53 5.03 -20.26
CA LEU A 83 -2.30 5.14 -19.01
C LEU A 83 -1.78 6.27 -18.12
N GLU A 84 -0.46 6.48 -18.06
CA GLU A 84 0.14 7.61 -17.35
C GLU A 84 -0.28 8.95 -17.98
N ALA A 85 -0.37 9.05 -19.31
CA ALA A 85 -0.82 10.24 -20.00
C ALA A 85 -2.32 10.54 -19.73
N ILE A 86 -3.18 9.52 -19.75
CA ILE A 86 -4.60 9.65 -19.35
C ILE A 86 -4.69 10.10 -17.89
N SER A 87 -3.90 9.49 -17.00
CA SER A 87 -3.92 9.83 -15.58
C SER A 87 -3.49 11.27 -15.34
N ALA A 88 -2.44 11.74 -16.05
CA ALA A 88 -2.00 13.12 -16.00
C ALA A 88 -3.05 14.10 -16.54
N LEU A 89 -3.74 13.74 -17.64
CA LEU A 89 -4.84 14.52 -18.20
C LEU A 89 -5.99 14.65 -17.19
N TYR A 90 -6.44 13.54 -16.65
CA TYR A 90 -7.55 13.47 -15.70
C TYR A 90 -7.27 14.26 -14.42
N LYS A 91 -6.05 14.14 -13.89
CA LYS A 91 -5.60 14.91 -12.75
C LYS A 91 -5.60 16.41 -13.04
N ALA A 92 -5.06 16.84 -14.18
CA ALA A 92 -4.89 18.25 -14.47
C ALA A 92 -6.21 18.99 -14.74
N PHE A 93 -7.18 18.36 -15.41
CA PHE A 93 -8.40 19.05 -15.88
C PHE A 93 -9.61 18.88 -14.96
N TYR A 94 -9.65 17.81 -14.17
CA TYR A 94 -10.81 17.47 -13.32
C TYR A 94 -10.42 17.02 -11.91
N ASP A 95 -9.13 17.05 -11.56
CA ASP A 95 -8.61 16.59 -10.27
C ASP A 95 -9.00 15.14 -9.97
N ILE A 96 -9.00 14.25 -10.98
CA ILE A 96 -9.30 12.83 -10.77
C ILE A 96 -7.98 12.07 -10.52
N ASP A 97 -7.92 11.35 -9.40
CA ASP A 97 -6.80 10.47 -9.08
C ASP A 97 -6.98 9.11 -9.80
N ALA A 98 -6.53 9.02 -11.05
CA ALA A 98 -6.60 7.81 -11.87
C ALA A 98 -5.38 6.89 -11.71
N TYR A 99 -5.58 5.73 -11.09
CA TYR A 99 -4.51 4.77 -10.80
C TYR A 99 -4.37 3.76 -11.94
N PRO A 100 -3.25 3.76 -12.69
CA PRO A 100 -3.08 2.85 -13.82
C PRO A 100 -2.90 1.41 -13.35
N VAL A 101 -3.51 0.46 -14.07
CA VAL A 101 -3.42 -0.99 -13.85
C VAL A 101 -3.30 -1.69 -15.20
N ILE A 102 -2.30 -2.56 -15.32
CA ILE A 102 -2.14 -3.44 -16.48
C ILE A 102 -2.68 -4.82 -16.12
N LEU A 103 -3.61 -5.30 -16.94
CA LEU A 103 -4.23 -6.61 -16.79
C LEU A 103 -3.40 -7.68 -17.51
N ASP A 104 -3.18 -8.82 -16.85
CA ASP A 104 -2.50 -9.97 -17.44
C ASP A 104 -3.45 -10.81 -18.29
N LYS A 105 -3.61 -10.42 -19.56
CA LYS A 105 -4.39 -11.17 -20.54
C LYS A 105 -3.94 -12.62 -20.70
N GLY A 106 -2.67 -12.94 -20.40
CA GLY A 106 -2.15 -14.31 -20.54
C GLY A 106 -2.77 -15.32 -19.58
N ILE A 107 -3.37 -14.84 -18.48
CA ILE A 107 -4.00 -15.69 -17.46
C ILE A 107 -5.49 -15.36 -17.22
N MET A 108 -6.00 -14.29 -17.84
CA MET A 108 -7.43 -13.93 -17.78
C MET A 108 -8.21 -14.56 -18.95
N ASN A 109 -9.27 -15.30 -18.61
CA ASN A 109 -10.05 -16.10 -19.56
C ASN A 109 -11.45 -15.51 -19.78
N GLY A 110 -11.54 -14.57 -20.71
CA GLY A 110 -12.81 -13.97 -21.13
C GLY A 110 -13.42 -13.02 -20.11
N SER A 111 -14.66 -12.60 -20.35
CA SER A 111 -15.32 -11.52 -19.63
C SER A 111 -15.60 -11.82 -18.14
N ASP A 112 -15.68 -13.07 -17.70
CA ASP A 112 -15.98 -13.41 -16.29
C ASP A 112 -14.85 -13.03 -15.34
N ASP A 113 -13.59 -13.20 -15.75
CA ASP A 113 -12.43 -12.80 -14.95
C ASP A 113 -12.35 -11.28 -14.77
N TYR A 114 -12.76 -10.53 -15.79
CA TYR A 114 -12.88 -9.07 -15.71
C TYR A 114 -13.97 -8.67 -14.73
N ILE A 115 -15.16 -9.29 -14.82
CA ILE A 115 -16.26 -9.03 -13.89
C ILE A 115 -15.85 -9.35 -12.45
N LEU A 116 -15.19 -10.50 -12.24
CA LEU A 116 -14.67 -10.90 -10.93
C LEU A 116 -13.68 -9.88 -10.37
N LEU A 117 -12.73 -9.40 -11.19
CA LEU A 117 -11.76 -8.40 -10.78
C LEU A 117 -12.41 -7.05 -10.47
N ILE A 118 -13.28 -6.56 -11.36
CA ILE A 118 -14.01 -5.29 -11.21
C ILE A 118 -14.83 -5.31 -9.92
N ASP A 119 -15.56 -6.40 -9.70
CA ASP A 119 -16.38 -6.57 -8.49
C ASP A 119 -15.53 -6.56 -7.21
N ASN A 120 -14.33 -7.13 -7.25
CA ASN A 120 -13.39 -7.10 -6.15
C ASN A 120 -12.69 -5.76 -5.94
N LEU A 121 -12.47 -4.97 -6.99
CA LEU A 121 -11.90 -3.62 -6.91
C LEU A 121 -12.93 -2.58 -6.44
N SER A 122 -14.23 -2.86 -6.59
CA SER A 122 -15.34 -1.95 -6.23
C SER A 122 -15.35 -1.50 -4.76
N THR A 123 -14.66 -2.22 -3.88
CA THR A 123 -14.49 -1.86 -2.46
C THR A 123 -13.45 -0.78 -2.23
N THR A 124 -12.56 -0.55 -3.20
CA THR A 124 -11.54 0.52 -3.18
C THR A 124 -11.93 1.66 -4.14
N TYR A 125 -12.36 1.32 -5.35
CA TYR A 125 -12.63 2.25 -6.44
C TYR A 125 -14.09 2.17 -6.89
N LYS A 126 -14.85 3.27 -6.70
CA LYS A 126 -16.27 3.35 -7.07
C LYS A 126 -16.51 3.69 -8.54
N THR A 127 -15.45 3.97 -9.27
CA THR A 127 -15.46 4.05 -10.73
C THR A 127 -14.23 3.36 -11.28
N ILE A 128 -14.44 2.48 -12.26
CA ILE A 128 -13.41 1.73 -12.95
C ILE A 128 -13.50 2.08 -14.42
N VAL A 129 -12.36 2.41 -15.02
CA VAL A 129 -12.28 2.78 -16.44
C VAL A 129 -11.47 1.72 -17.17
N LEU A 130 -12.10 1.05 -18.12
CA LEU A 130 -11.45 0.10 -19.02
C LEU A 130 -10.98 0.85 -20.27
N VAL A 131 -9.69 0.75 -20.59
CA VAL A 131 -9.04 1.43 -21.71
C VAL A 131 -8.46 0.40 -22.67
N ASP A 132 -8.60 0.67 -23.96
CA ASP A 132 -8.02 -0.11 -25.05
C ASP A 132 -8.32 -1.62 -24.99
N ILE A 133 -9.58 -1.94 -24.69
CA ILE A 133 -10.12 -3.30 -24.71
C ILE A 133 -10.67 -3.64 -26.11
N GLU A 134 -10.38 -4.85 -26.60
CA GLU A 134 -10.87 -5.33 -27.90
C GLU A 134 -12.40 -5.31 -28.00
N GLU A 135 -12.92 -5.15 -29.23
CA GLU A 135 -14.34 -4.88 -29.46
C GLU A 135 -15.25 -6.02 -29.03
N LYS A 136 -14.85 -7.28 -29.30
CA LYS A 136 -15.62 -8.46 -28.89
C LYS A 136 -15.81 -8.50 -27.38
N LEU A 137 -14.71 -8.39 -26.63
CA LEU A 137 -14.74 -8.37 -25.17
C LEU A 137 -15.51 -7.16 -24.63
N THR A 138 -15.38 -6.00 -25.27
CA THR A 138 -16.14 -4.80 -24.93
C THR A 138 -17.65 -5.06 -24.99
N GLN A 139 -18.15 -5.67 -26.07
CA GLN A 139 -19.57 -6.00 -26.22
C GLN A 139 -20.06 -6.99 -25.16
N GLU A 140 -19.29 -8.05 -24.89
CA GLU A 140 -19.60 -9.01 -23.84
C GLU A 140 -19.68 -8.37 -22.45
N LEU A 141 -18.71 -7.49 -22.13
CA LEU A 141 -18.66 -6.78 -20.86
C LEU A 141 -19.85 -5.83 -20.70
N LEU A 142 -20.18 -5.03 -21.72
CA LEU A 142 -21.34 -4.13 -21.67
C LEU A 142 -22.63 -4.91 -21.40
N GLN A 143 -22.82 -6.06 -22.05
CA GLN A 143 -23.99 -6.90 -21.83
C GLN A 143 -24.04 -7.46 -20.40
N LYS A 144 -22.92 -7.98 -19.88
CA LYS A 144 -22.86 -8.53 -18.52
C LYS A 144 -23.02 -7.44 -17.45
N LEU A 145 -22.39 -6.28 -17.64
CA LEU A 145 -22.42 -5.14 -16.71
C LEU A 145 -23.82 -4.53 -16.58
N GLU A 146 -24.64 -4.62 -17.62
CA GLU A 146 -26.02 -4.17 -17.58
C GLU A 146 -26.83 -4.96 -16.52
N SER A 147 -26.65 -6.28 -16.45
CA SER A 147 -27.44 -7.16 -15.57
C SER A 147 -26.79 -7.45 -14.22
N VAL A 148 -25.46 -7.54 -14.15
CA VAL A 148 -24.75 -7.86 -12.90
C VAL A 148 -24.86 -6.72 -11.89
N GLN A 149 -24.99 -7.05 -10.61
CA GLN A 149 -24.99 -6.08 -9.53
C GLN A 149 -23.57 -5.91 -9.00
N ILE A 150 -22.92 -4.82 -9.39
CA ILE A 150 -21.60 -4.41 -8.88
C ILE A 150 -21.72 -3.03 -8.27
N ASP A 151 -21.00 -2.82 -7.18
CA ASP A 151 -21.03 -1.58 -6.38
C ASP A 151 -20.03 -0.52 -6.89
N CYS A 152 -19.94 -0.36 -8.21
CA CYS A 152 -19.14 0.67 -8.87
C CYS A 152 -19.65 0.92 -10.30
N THR A 153 -19.36 2.12 -10.83
CA THR A 153 -19.58 2.43 -12.25
C THR A 153 -18.42 1.91 -13.10
N VAL A 154 -18.69 1.28 -14.24
CA VAL A 154 -17.67 0.85 -15.21
C VAL A 154 -17.81 1.64 -16.50
N VAL A 155 -16.77 2.41 -16.84
CA VAL A 155 -16.71 3.19 -18.09
C VAL A 155 -15.73 2.51 -19.03
N ILE A 156 -16.17 2.14 -20.23
CA ILE A 156 -15.27 1.64 -21.28
C ILE A 156 -14.92 2.82 -22.20
N SER A 157 -13.64 3.18 -22.24
CA SER A 157 -13.07 4.29 -23.00
C SER A 157 -12.03 3.77 -23.98
N ASN A 158 -12.46 3.52 -25.21
CA ASN A 158 -11.60 3.04 -26.30
C ASN A 158 -11.33 4.13 -27.36
N THR A 159 -11.44 5.40 -26.94
CA THR A 159 -11.19 6.56 -27.81
C THR A 159 -9.72 6.97 -27.72
N HIS A 160 -9.16 7.41 -28.84
CA HIS A 160 -7.82 8.04 -28.92
C HIS A 160 -7.95 9.54 -29.22
N SER A 161 -9.18 10.05 -29.28
CA SER A 161 -9.49 11.46 -29.48
C SER A 161 -9.41 12.19 -28.15
N LEU A 162 -8.57 13.22 -28.08
CA LEU A 162 -8.45 14.05 -26.89
C LEU A 162 -9.78 14.66 -26.45
N ASN A 163 -10.61 15.10 -27.40
CA ASN A 163 -11.91 15.69 -27.10
C ASN A 163 -12.85 14.68 -26.43
N ASP A 164 -12.87 13.44 -26.93
CA ASP A 164 -13.70 12.39 -26.32
C ASP A 164 -13.13 11.96 -24.97
N GLN A 165 -11.80 11.95 -24.81
CA GLN A 165 -11.16 11.68 -23.53
C GLN A 165 -11.52 12.73 -22.48
N LEU A 166 -11.56 14.02 -22.85
CA LEU A 166 -11.98 15.11 -21.96
C LEU A 166 -13.48 15.03 -21.61
N LYS A 167 -14.32 14.55 -22.54
CA LYS A 167 -15.75 14.28 -22.28
C LYS A 167 -15.91 13.11 -21.31
N ASP A 168 -15.15 12.03 -21.49
CA ASP A 168 -15.14 10.90 -20.55
C ASP A 168 -14.64 11.33 -19.17
N ALA A 169 -13.60 12.17 -19.08
CA ALA A 169 -13.14 12.74 -17.82
C ALA A 169 -14.23 13.57 -17.11
N ALA A 170 -14.97 14.40 -17.86
CA ALA A 170 -16.09 15.17 -17.34
C ALA A 170 -17.21 14.28 -16.79
N LEU A 171 -17.57 13.22 -17.54
CA LEU A 171 -18.52 12.21 -17.10
C LEU A 171 -18.05 11.52 -15.82
N ILE A 172 -16.80 11.05 -15.78
CA ILE A 172 -16.23 10.38 -14.61
C ILE A 172 -16.24 11.30 -13.40
N LYS A 173 -15.83 12.57 -13.55
CA LYS A 173 -15.89 13.54 -12.45
C LYS A 173 -17.32 13.74 -11.97
N SER A 174 -18.28 13.82 -12.88
CA SER A 174 -19.70 13.95 -12.51
C SER A 174 -20.21 12.73 -11.73
N ILE A 175 -19.78 11.52 -12.10
CA ILE A 175 -20.10 10.26 -11.41
C ILE A 175 -19.51 10.26 -9.99
N LEU A 176 -18.24 10.65 -9.83
CA LEU A 176 -17.55 10.71 -8.54
C LEU A 176 -18.23 11.72 -7.60
N ASP A 177 -18.45 12.95 -8.07
CA ASP A 177 -19.01 14.02 -7.26
C ASP A 177 -20.49 13.76 -6.88
N SER A 178 -21.24 13.07 -7.75
CA SER A 178 -22.62 12.64 -7.46
C SER A 178 -22.69 11.27 -6.76
N ARG A 179 -21.55 10.59 -6.58
CA ARG A 179 -21.43 9.21 -6.09
C ARG A 179 -22.35 8.23 -6.82
N ALA A 180 -22.55 8.44 -8.12
CA ALA A 180 -23.50 7.65 -8.91
C ALA A 180 -22.92 6.25 -9.20
N ILE A 181 -23.80 5.25 -9.26
CA ILE A 181 -23.50 3.92 -9.76
C ILE A 181 -24.33 3.72 -11.01
N LEU A 182 -23.72 3.92 -12.18
CA LEU A 182 -24.39 3.93 -13.47
C LEU A 182 -24.22 2.60 -14.20
N LYS A 183 -25.29 2.18 -14.87
CA LYS A 183 -25.28 1.09 -15.84
C LYS A 183 -24.73 1.54 -17.19
N PRO A 184 -24.19 0.61 -18.01
CA PRO A 184 -23.71 0.93 -19.35
C PRO A 184 -24.71 1.72 -20.21
N SER A 185 -25.99 1.34 -20.22
CA SER A 185 -27.04 2.06 -20.96
C SER A 185 -27.21 3.53 -20.51
N GLN A 186 -27.06 3.80 -19.21
CA GLN A 186 -27.17 5.13 -18.63
C GLN A 186 -25.95 6.00 -18.97
N ILE A 187 -24.75 5.41 -18.98
CA ILE A 187 -23.52 6.06 -19.42
C ILE A 187 -23.66 6.52 -20.88
N GLU A 188 -24.15 5.63 -21.74
CA GLU A 188 -24.32 5.95 -23.16
C GLU A 188 -25.34 7.07 -23.40
N LEU A 189 -26.44 7.08 -22.65
CA LEU A 189 -27.41 8.19 -22.69
C LEU A 189 -26.76 9.53 -22.35
N ILE A 190 -25.90 9.58 -21.32
CA ILE A 190 -25.20 10.81 -20.94
C ILE A 190 -24.17 11.20 -22.01
N ARG A 191 -23.41 10.23 -22.55
CA ARG A 191 -22.46 10.47 -23.65
C ARG A 191 -23.13 11.12 -24.87
N GLN A 192 -24.34 10.69 -25.22
CA GLN A 192 -25.10 11.29 -26.32
C GLN A 192 -25.43 12.77 -26.07
N LYS A 193 -25.66 13.19 -24.83
CA LYS A 193 -25.95 14.59 -24.47
C LYS A 193 -24.73 15.49 -24.60
N VAL A 194 -23.54 14.99 -24.28
CA VAL A 194 -22.29 15.75 -24.40
C VAL A 194 -21.64 15.66 -25.78
N LYS A 195 -22.09 14.73 -26.64
CA LYS A 195 -21.51 14.51 -27.97
C LYS A 195 -21.47 15.78 -28.83
N GLY A 196 -22.55 16.56 -28.80
CA GLY A 196 -22.72 17.79 -29.59
C GLY A 196 -22.02 19.05 -29.05
N LEU A 197 -21.32 18.96 -27.91
CA LEU A 197 -20.57 20.09 -27.38
C LEU A 197 -19.32 20.36 -28.24
N ASP A 198 -19.11 21.63 -28.54
CA ASP A 198 -18.03 22.10 -29.40
C ASP A 198 -16.72 22.23 -28.60
N PHE A 199 -15.71 21.50 -29.05
CA PHE A 199 -14.35 21.49 -28.51
C PHE A 199 -13.36 22.15 -29.48
N SER A 200 -13.83 22.67 -30.63
CA SER A 200 -12.98 23.24 -31.69
C SER A 200 -12.24 24.50 -31.28
N GLN A 201 -12.74 25.22 -30.27
CA GLN A 201 -12.12 26.46 -29.78
C GLN A 201 -11.01 26.23 -28.76
N LEU A 202 -10.81 24.99 -28.29
CA LEU A 202 -9.73 24.68 -27.36
C LEU A 202 -8.36 25.01 -27.97
N PRO A 203 -7.43 25.57 -27.19
CA PRO A 203 -7.46 25.82 -25.75
C PRO A 203 -8.16 27.14 -25.34
N SER A 204 -8.66 27.93 -26.29
CA SER A 204 -9.46 29.13 -25.99
C SER A 204 -10.77 28.71 -25.30
N TYR A 205 -11.16 29.45 -24.25
CA TYR A 205 -12.34 29.15 -23.42
C TYR A 205 -12.34 27.79 -22.70
N LEU A 206 -11.16 27.19 -22.47
CA LEU A 206 -11.02 25.88 -21.84
C LEU A 206 -11.93 25.67 -20.63
N THR A 207 -11.82 26.53 -19.61
CA THR A 207 -12.55 26.36 -18.35
C THR A 207 -14.06 26.36 -18.55
N ALA A 208 -14.56 27.19 -19.48
CA ALA A 208 -15.97 27.24 -19.83
C ALA A 208 -16.42 25.96 -20.55
N THR A 209 -15.64 25.46 -21.51
CA THR A 209 -15.94 24.22 -22.25
C THR A 209 -15.93 23.00 -21.33
N LEU A 210 -14.92 22.85 -20.47
CA LEU A 210 -14.83 21.75 -19.51
C LEU A 210 -15.97 21.79 -18.49
N SER A 211 -16.21 22.97 -17.90
CA SER A 211 -17.28 23.13 -16.91
C SER A 211 -18.66 22.89 -17.50
N SER A 212 -18.91 23.32 -18.74
CA SER A 212 -20.18 23.08 -19.43
C SER A 212 -20.39 21.60 -19.71
N THR A 213 -19.34 20.89 -20.15
CA THR A 213 -19.38 19.45 -20.40
C THR A 213 -19.68 18.68 -19.12
N TYR A 214 -18.99 19.02 -18.04
CA TYR A 214 -19.25 18.46 -16.71
C TYR A 214 -20.68 18.77 -16.23
N ALA A 215 -21.15 20.00 -16.39
CA ALA A 215 -22.49 20.42 -15.97
C ALA A 215 -23.59 19.65 -16.70
N VAL A 216 -23.44 19.40 -18.02
CA VAL A 216 -24.41 18.61 -18.79
C VAL A 216 -24.50 17.19 -18.24
N SER A 217 -23.37 16.51 -18.04
CA SER A 217 -23.34 15.16 -17.47
C SER A 217 -23.98 15.12 -16.08
N LEU A 218 -23.61 16.06 -15.22
CA LEU A 218 -24.10 16.14 -13.86
C LEU A 218 -25.62 16.42 -13.79
N ASN A 219 -26.12 17.30 -14.65
CA ASN A 219 -27.55 17.60 -14.75
C ASN A 219 -28.35 16.38 -15.19
N GLU A 220 -27.84 15.56 -16.09
CA GLU A 220 -28.52 14.32 -16.50
C GLU A 220 -28.54 13.29 -15.37
N ILE A 221 -27.46 13.15 -14.59
CA ILE A 221 -27.44 12.30 -13.38
C ILE A 221 -28.52 12.78 -12.39
N HIS A 222 -28.60 14.10 -12.15
CA HIS A 222 -29.57 14.68 -11.21
C HIS A 222 -31.01 14.59 -11.68
N ARG A 223 -31.26 14.91 -12.95
CA ARG A 223 -32.60 14.84 -13.55
C ARG A 223 -33.19 13.43 -13.46
N ASN A 224 -32.36 12.41 -13.66
CA ASN A 224 -32.79 11.02 -13.61
C ASN A 224 -32.67 10.37 -12.22
N LYS A 225 -32.26 11.14 -11.19
CA LYS A 225 -32.07 10.66 -9.81
C LYS A 225 -31.11 9.49 -9.68
N TYR A 226 -30.06 9.46 -10.51
CA TYR A 226 -29.01 8.44 -10.46
C TYR A 226 -27.95 8.69 -9.40
N PHE A 227 -28.04 9.81 -8.69
CA PHE A 227 -27.12 10.18 -7.63
C PHE A 227 -27.35 9.38 -6.34
N HIS A 228 -26.30 9.27 -5.53
CA HIS A 228 -26.40 8.62 -4.23
C HIS A 228 -27.28 9.43 -3.25
N HIS A 229 -28.00 8.74 -2.37
CA HIS A 229 -28.92 9.41 -1.44
C HIS A 229 -28.21 10.45 -0.54
N THR A 230 -26.92 10.27 -0.21
CA THR A 230 -26.14 11.23 0.57
C THR A 230 -25.84 12.55 -0.14
N VAL A 231 -26.00 12.61 -1.47
CA VAL A 231 -25.80 13.85 -2.25
C VAL A 231 -27.12 14.49 -2.69
N GLN A 232 -28.27 13.95 -2.27
CA GLN A 232 -29.61 14.43 -2.68
C GLN A 232 -29.84 15.92 -2.44
N ASN A 233 -29.20 16.50 -1.43
CA ASN A 233 -29.35 17.92 -1.05
C ASN A 233 -28.30 18.84 -1.68
N VAL A 234 -27.41 18.32 -2.54
CA VAL A 234 -26.40 19.09 -3.26
C VAL A 234 -26.91 19.37 -4.67
N THR A 235 -26.96 20.64 -5.06
CA THR A 235 -27.40 21.04 -6.41
C THR A 235 -26.29 20.89 -7.44
N PRO A 236 -26.59 20.62 -8.73
CA PRO A 236 -25.59 20.62 -9.80
C PRO A 236 -24.78 21.91 -9.85
N SER A 237 -25.41 23.07 -9.62
CA SER A 237 -24.72 24.37 -9.58
C SER A 237 -23.66 24.46 -8.48
N GLN A 238 -23.90 23.86 -7.31
CA GLN A 238 -22.90 23.85 -6.22
C GLN A 238 -21.68 23.01 -6.58
N LEU A 239 -21.87 21.88 -7.26
CA LEU A 239 -20.77 21.03 -7.71
C LEU A 239 -19.99 21.68 -8.87
N VAL A 240 -20.69 22.30 -9.84
CA VAL A 240 -20.05 23.09 -10.90
C VAL A 240 -19.23 24.24 -10.32
N SER A 241 -19.73 24.90 -9.26
CA SER A 241 -18.96 25.93 -8.55
C SER A 241 -17.66 25.38 -7.96
N LYS A 242 -17.67 24.17 -7.40
CA LYS A 242 -16.43 23.54 -6.88
C LYS A 242 -15.42 23.25 -8.00
N LEU A 243 -15.88 22.80 -9.17
CA LEU A 243 -15.02 22.60 -10.32
C LEU A 243 -14.44 23.94 -10.83
N ASN A 244 -15.23 25.02 -10.83
CA ASN A 244 -14.72 26.35 -11.16
C ASN A 244 -13.66 26.82 -10.14
N ASP A 245 -13.90 26.57 -8.85
CA ASP A 245 -12.93 26.88 -7.79
C ASP A 245 -11.62 26.11 -7.98
N LEU A 246 -11.64 24.86 -8.49
CA LEU A 246 -10.44 24.10 -8.83
C LEU A 246 -9.56 24.86 -9.84
N TYR A 247 -10.15 25.45 -10.87
CA TYR A 247 -9.40 26.20 -11.88
C TYR A 247 -8.77 27.48 -11.33
N LEU A 248 -9.28 28.03 -10.22
CA LEU A 248 -8.76 29.24 -9.59
C LEU A 248 -7.78 28.94 -8.44
N TYR A 249 -8.07 27.92 -7.64
CA TYR A 249 -7.41 27.66 -6.36
C TYR A 249 -6.67 26.30 -6.33
N GLY A 250 -6.73 25.52 -7.41
CA GLY A 250 -6.19 24.16 -7.45
C GLY A 250 -6.95 23.22 -6.50
N GLU A 251 -6.30 22.13 -6.12
CA GLU A 251 -6.89 21.04 -5.29
C GLU A 251 -7.48 21.54 -3.96
N ILE A 252 -7.01 22.68 -3.46
CA ILE A 252 -7.52 23.31 -2.23
C ILE A 252 -9.02 23.62 -2.34
N ALA A 253 -9.56 23.78 -3.56
CA ALA A 253 -10.99 23.92 -3.81
C ALA A 253 -11.83 22.74 -3.30
N TYR A 254 -11.26 21.53 -3.31
CA TYR A 254 -11.91 20.31 -2.81
C TYR A 254 -11.62 20.06 -1.32
N TYR A 255 -10.74 20.84 -0.70
CA TYR A 255 -10.44 20.71 0.72
C TYR A 255 -11.42 21.51 1.58
N LYS A 256 -11.94 20.91 2.65
CA LYS A 256 -12.81 21.65 3.58
C LYS A 256 -11.99 22.71 4.34
N ARG A 257 -12.44 23.97 4.30
CA ARG A 257 -11.80 25.07 5.05
C ARG A 257 -11.97 24.86 6.55
N TRP A 258 -10.92 25.15 7.32
CA TRP A 258 -11.05 25.24 8.78
C TRP A 258 -11.89 26.46 9.15
N THR A 259 -12.94 26.24 9.93
CA THR A 259 -13.51 27.34 10.71
C THR A 259 -12.60 27.64 11.90
N SER A 260 -12.64 28.86 12.42
CA SER A 260 -11.87 29.29 13.60
C SER A 260 -12.14 28.44 14.86
N LYS A 261 -13.18 27.59 14.86
CA LYS A 261 -13.52 26.65 15.95
C LYS A 261 -12.92 25.24 15.80
N GLN A 262 -12.31 24.91 14.65
CA GLN A 262 -11.88 23.54 14.29
C GLN A 262 -10.35 23.32 14.39
N PHE A 263 -9.63 24.18 15.09
CA PHE A 263 -8.19 23.96 15.28
C PHE A 263 -7.93 22.61 15.96
N LEU A 264 -6.85 21.93 15.54
CA LEU A 264 -6.26 20.71 16.11
C LEU A 264 -5.80 20.86 17.59
N GLN A 265 -6.42 21.76 18.36
CA GLN A 265 -6.08 22.13 19.73
C GLN A 265 -6.73 21.24 20.78
N ASN A 266 -7.48 20.22 20.38
CA ASN A 266 -7.94 19.19 21.30
C ASN A 266 -6.81 18.14 21.41
N ASN A 267 -6.38 17.77 22.62
CA ASN A 267 -5.41 16.67 22.87
C ASN A 267 -5.99 15.27 22.52
N ASP A 268 -6.92 15.18 21.56
CA ASP A 268 -7.65 13.99 21.15
C ASP A 268 -7.26 13.59 19.72
N ILE A 269 -6.37 12.61 19.61
CA ILE A 269 -5.84 12.07 18.35
C ILE A 269 -6.97 11.60 17.43
N ASN A 270 -8.03 10.99 17.97
CA ASN A 270 -9.13 10.43 17.17
C ASN A 270 -9.93 11.54 16.48
N LYS A 271 -10.28 12.60 17.21
CA LYS A 271 -10.98 13.75 16.63
C LYS A 271 -10.14 14.47 15.59
N ASN A 272 -8.85 14.65 15.88
CA ASN A 272 -7.91 15.33 15.00
C ASN A 272 -7.66 14.54 13.71
N SER A 273 -7.51 13.21 13.80
CA SER A 273 -7.43 12.32 12.64
C SER A 273 -8.71 12.40 11.80
N LEU A 274 -9.89 12.35 12.44
CA LEU A 274 -11.17 12.45 11.74
C LEU A 274 -11.33 13.76 10.98
N GLU A 275 -10.98 14.90 11.60
CA GLU A 275 -11.04 16.21 10.95
C GLU A 275 -10.06 16.31 9.78
N LEU A 276 -8.85 15.76 9.95
CA LEU A 276 -7.83 15.71 8.90
C LEU A 276 -8.32 14.91 7.68
N HIS A 277 -8.82 13.69 7.88
CA HIS A 277 -9.35 12.86 6.80
C HIS A 277 -10.56 13.52 6.10
N LYS A 278 -11.45 14.18 6.86
CA LYS A 278 -12.58 14.96 6.31
C LYS A 278 -12.14 16.18 5.51
N ARG A 279 -11.04 16.81 5.90
CA ARG A 279 -10.53 18.02 5.24
C ARG A 279 -9.94 17.69 3.88
N PHE A 280 -9.15 16.63 3.82
CA PHE A 280 -8.38 16.27 2.63
C PHE A 280 -9.07 15.22 1.77
N ASN A 281 -10.16 14.60 2.23
CA ASN A 281 -10.85 13.46 1.60
C ASN A 281 -9.84 12.33 1.32
N GLY A 282 -9.37 11.70 2.40
CA GLY A 282 -8.22 10.78 2.37
C GLY A 282 -6.87 11.50 2.52
N VAL A 283 -5.78 10.73 2.48
CA VAL A 283 -4.42 11.22 2.84
C VAL A 283 -3.38 11.12 1.74
N ILE A 284 -3.72 10.53 0.59
CA ILE A 284 -2.86 10.46 -0.60
C ILE A 284 -3.56 11.03 -1.85
N THR A 285 -2.78 11.39 -2.87
CA THR A 285 -3.26 11.85 -4.17
C THR A 285 -2.26 11.53 -5.27
N ILE A 286 -2.68 11.57 -6.54
CA ILE A 286 -1.76 11.51 -7.68
C ILE A 286 -1.21 12.90 -7.95
N ALA A 287 0.10 12.99 -8.20
CA ALA A 287 0.77 14.23 -8.57
C ALA A 287 1.55 14.06 -9.88
N LEU A 288 1.57 15.11 -10.70
CA LEU A 288 2.40 15.17 -11.91
C LEU A 288 3.89 15.28 -11.54
N LYS A 289 4.74 14.52 -12.24
CA LYS A 289 6.21 14.57 -12.11
C LYS A 289 6.85 15.67 -12.95
N PHE A 290 6.05 16.41 -13.70
CA PHE A 290 6.46 17.56 -14.52
C PHE A 290 5.51 18.72 -14.26
N ASN A 291 6.00 19.93 -14.45
CA ASN A 291 5.17 21.13 -14.38
C ASN A 291 4.77 21.55 -15.81
N PRO A 292 3.52 21.31 -16.25
CA PRO A 292 3.07 21.81 -17.55
C PRO A 292 3.11 23.33 -17.54
N ARG A 293 3.74 23.97 -18.53
CA ARG A 293 3.80 25.44 -18.60
C ARG A 293 2.50 26.04 -19.10
N SER A 294 1.68 25.21 -19.75
CA SER A 294 0.45 25.58 -20.41
C SER A 294 -0.44 24.36 -20.52
N LEU A 295 -1.71 24.59 -20.86
CA LEU A 295 -2.67 23.51 -21.06
C LEU A 295 -2.33 22.78 -22.35
N GLU A 296 -1.78 23.48 -23.34
CA GLU A 296 -1.23 22.95 -24.58
C GLU A 296 -0.12 21.92 -24.34
N ASP A 297 0.72 22.10 -23.30
CA ASP A 297 1.72 21.10 -22.92
C ASP A 297 1.05 19.76 -22.52
N LEU A 298 -0.09 19.81 -21.81
CA LEU A 298 -0.86 18.61 -21.41
C LEU A 298 -1.60 17.97 -22.59
N TYR A 299 -2.21 18.79 -23.45
CA TYR A 299 -2.88 18.33 -24.67
C TYR A 299 -1.89 17.55 -25.52
N ARG A 300 -0.71 18.14 -25.74
CA ARG A 300 0.37 17.53 -26.50
C ARG A 300 0.84 16.23 -25.87
N ILE A 301 1.00 16.14 -24.56
CA ILE A 301 1.45 14.88 -23.91
C ILE A 301 0.46 13.75 -24.18
N TYR A 302 -0.85 14.01 -24.08
CA TYR A 302 -1.86 13.01 -24.41
C TYR A 302 -1.83 12.65 -25.90
N GLU A 303 -1.84 13.64 -26.80
CA GLU A 303 -1.81 13.38 -28.25
C GLU A 303 -0.58 12.56 -28.66
N LEU A 304 0.61 12.90 -28.13
CA LEU A 304 1.84 12.15 -28.42
C LEU A 304 1.78 10.71 -27.89
N SER A 305 1.00 10.43 -26.84
CA SER A 305 0.87 9.08 -26.31
C SER A 305 0.12 8.13 -27.26
N TYR A 306 -0.76 8.68 -28.11
CA TYR A 306 -1.51 7.92 -29.12
C TYR A 306 -1.06 8.19 -30.56
N ARG A 307 -0.21 9.20 -30.80
CA ARG A 307 0.37 9.48 -32.11
C ARG A 307 1.46 8.45 -32.44
N ASN A 308 1.22 7.69 -33.52
CA ASN A 308 2.04 6.55 -33.93
C ASN A 308 3.56 6.78 -33.95
N ASN A 309 4.05 7.97 -34.30
CA ASN A 309 5.50 8.18 -34.37
C ASN A 309 6.17 8.27 -32.99
N ASP A 310 5.55 8.98 -32.05
CA ASP A 310 6.16 9.33 -30.76
C ASP A 310 6.11 8.16 -29.76
N ILE A 311 4.94 7.52 -29.63
CA ILE A 311 4.82 6.33 -28.77
C ILE A 311 5.66 5.16 -29.30
N LEU A 312 5.81 5.05 -30.62
CA LEU A 312 6.66 4.03 -31.24
C LEU A 312 8.14 4.22 -30.90
N GLU A 313 8.62 5.46 -30.67
CA GLU A 313 9.98 5.67 -30.17
C GLU A 313 10.20 5.07 -28.78
N ILE A 314 9.20 5.20 -27.90
CA ILE A 314 9.22 4.59 -26.56
C ILE A 314 9.13 3.06 -26.68
N GLN A 315 8.23 2.56 -27.53
CA GLN A 315 8.08 1.12 -27.77
C GLN A 315 9.36 0.49 -28.35
N LYS A 316 10.05 1.18 -29.27
CA LYS A 316 11.37 0.77 -29.78
C LYS A 316 12.43 0.68 -28.68
N LEU A 317 12.38 1.57 -27.66
CA LEU A 317 13.24 1.43 -26.48
C LEU A 317 12.93 0.17 -25.69
N PHE A 318 11.65 -0.14 -25.47
CA PHE A 318 11.22 -1.35 -24.76
C PHE A 318 11.56 -2.63 -25.53
N GLU A 319 11.48 -2.58 -26.85
CA GLU A 319 11.87 -3.67 -27.73
C GLU A 319 13.38 -3.91 -27.68
N ALA A 320 14.19 -2.86 -27.74
CA ALA A 320 15.64 -2.95 -27.63
C ALA A 320 16.10 -3.40 -26.24
N ASP A 321 15.44 -2.93 -25.17
CA ASP A 321 15.72 -3.31 -23.80
C ASP A 321 14.43 -3.32 -22.94
N PRO A 322 13.86 -4.51 -22.66
CA PRO A 322 12.66 -4.63 -21.82
C PRO A 322 12.83 -4.05 -20.42
N ARG A 323 14.06 -3.87 -19.92
CA ARG A 323 14.32 -3.27 -18.60
C ARG A 323 13.96 -1.79 -18.55
N LYS A 324 13.91 -1.11 -19.69
CA LYS A 324 13.58 0.32 -19.80
C LYS A 324 12.19 0.63 -19.28
N ILE A 325 11.25 -0.30 -19.35
CA ILE A 325 9.91 -0.12 -18.80
C ILE A 325 9.94 0.14 -17.29
N ARG A 326 10.83 -0.52 -16.56
CA ARG A 326 11.07 -0.34 -15.11
C ARG A 326 12.01 0.83 -14.80
N GLU A 327 12.42 1.62 -15.79
CA GLU A 327 13.32 2.76 -15.60
C GLU A 327 12.66 4.08 -15.94
N ILE A 328 11.88 4.13 -17.02
CA ILE A 328 11.39 5.40 -17.56
C ILE A 328 9.90 5.63 -17.32
N THR A 329 9.17 4.67 -16.75
CA THR A 329 7.72 4.76 -16.46
C THR A 329 7.45 4.72 -14.96
N ILE A 330 6.19 4.95 -14.55
CA ILE A 330 5.78 4.83 -13.14
C ILE A 330 6.19 3.48 -12.52
N LYS A 331 6.22 2.40 -13.32
CA LYS A 331 6.61 1.04 -12.89
C LYS A 331 8.02 0.97 -12.29
N LYS A 332 8.87 1.98 -12.45
CA LYS A 332 10.14 2.09 -11.70
C LYS A 332 9.92 2.03 -10.18
N ASN A 333 8.82 2.60 -9.70
CA ASN A 333 8.60 2.87 -8.28
C ASN A 333 7.17 2.57 -7.80
N TYR A 334 6.32 2.07 -8.68
CA TYR A 334 4.91 1.83 -8.42
C TYR A 334 4.66 0.46 -7.82
N ALA A 335 4.32 0.41 -6.55
CA ALA A 335 3.97 -0.81 -5.83
C ALA A 335 2.47 -0.83 -5.47
N ALA A 336 1.97 -1.99 -5.06
CA ALA A 336 0.63 -2.13 -4.50
C ALA A 336 0.70 -2.50 -3.02
N ILE A 337 -0.24 -2.00 -2.23
CA ILE A 337 -0.57 -2.57 -0.91
C ILE A 337 -1.91 -3.27 -1.01
N VAL A 338 -1.92 -4.56 -0.67
CA VAL A 338 -3.07 -5.44 -0.85
C VAL A 338 -3.55 -5.97 0.49
N THR A 339 -4.84 -5.80 0.75
CA THR A 339 -5.53 -6.41 1.89
C THR A 339 -6.88 -6.96 1.47
N ASN A 340 -7.46 -7.85 2.27
CA ASN A 340 -8.88 -8.18 2.22
C ASN A 340 -9.68 -7.70 3.45
N GLY A 341 -9.05 -6.92 4.33
CA GLY A 341 -9.68 -6.33 5.51
C GLY A 341 -10.05 -7.32 6.62
N THR A 342 -9.43 -8.50 6.63
CA THR A 342 -9.77 -9.57 7.59
C THR A 342 -9.04 -9.47 8.93
N ALA A 343 -7.97 -8.69 9.04
CA ALA A 343 -7.20 -8.49 10.27
C ALA A 343 -6.68 -7.04 10.41
N ILE A 344 -7.53 -6.04 10.16
CA ILE A 344 -7.13 -4.63 10.23
C ILE A 344 -6.72 -4.24 11.66
N LEU A 345 -5.45 -3.91 11.87
CA LEU A 345 -4.90 -3.50 13.17
C LEU A 345 -5.34 -4.47 14.30
N GLY A 346 -5.74 -3.93 15.45
CA GLY A 346 -6.41 -4.69 16.53
C GLY A 346 -7.94 -4.76 16.39
N LEU A 347 -8.53 -4.30 15.27
CA LEU A 347 -9.98 -4.27 15.05
C LEU A 347 -10.51 -5.59 14.46
N GLY A 348 -9.63 -6.41 13.90
CA GLY A 348 -9.97 -7.69 13.30
C GLY A 348 -10.65 -7.53 11.94
N ASN A 349 -11.65 -8.37 11.68
CA ASN A 349 -12.35 -8.37 10.40
C ASN A 349 -13.43 -7.27 10.36
N ILE A 350 -13.05 -6.12 9.83
CA ILE A 350 -13.97 -4.98 9.60
C ILE A 350 -14.35 -4.84 8.12
N GLY A 351 -13.80 -5.69 7.25
CA GLY A 351 -14.02 -5.67 5.82
C GLY A 351 -13.10 -4.70 5.05
N PRO A 352 -12.99 -4.87 3.73
CA PRO A 352 -12.00 -4.18 2.89
C PRO A 352 -12.20 -2.66 2.85
N SER A 353 -13.44 -2.18 2.68
CA SER A 353 -13.70 -0.74 2.57
C SER A 353 -13.39 0.01 3.87
N ALA A 354 -13.76 -0.55 5.03
CA ALA A 354 -13.43 0.04 6.33
C ALA A 354 -11.92 -0.04 6.65
N GLY A 355 -11.20 -1.00 6.07
CA GLY A 355 -9.75 -1.12 6.16
C GLY A 355 -8.94 -0.17 5.27
N SER A 356 -9.56 0.39 4.22
CA SER A 356 -8.88 1.27 3.26
C SER A 356 -8.12 2.47 3.85
N PRO A 357 -8.56 3.13 4.95
CA PRO A 357 -7.78 4.21 5.55
C PRO A 357 -6.39 3.76 6.04
N VAL A 358 -6.26 2.52 6.53
CA VAL A 358 -4.97 1.97 6.97
C VAL A 358 -4.03 1.80 5.78
N MET A 359 -4.58 1.34 4.66
CA MET A 359 -3.81 1.16 3.42
C MET A 359 -3.31 2.50 2.88
N GLU A 360 -4.12 3.56 2.92
CA GLU A 360 -3.66 4.92 2.58
C GLU A 360 -2.57 5.43 3.53
N GLY A 361 -2.74 5.23 4.84
CA GLY A 361 -1.74 5.61 5.84
C GLY A 361 -0.41 4.88 5.63
N LYS A 362 -0.45 3.60 5.26
CA LYS A 362 0.73 2.82 4.85
C LYS A 362 1.33 3.37 3.56
N SER A 363 0.53 3.77 2.57
CA SER A 363 1.05 4.45 1.38
C SER A 363 1.79 5.74 1.72
N VAL A 364 1.30 6.52 2.69
CA VAL A 364 2.02 7.71 3.19
C VAL A 364 3.36 7.33 3.82
N LEU A 365 3.40 6.27 4.64
CA LEU A 365 4.62 5.77 5.27
C LEU A 365 5.66 5.29 4.24
N PHE A 366 5.24 4.49 3.26
CA PHE A 366 6.10 4.00 2.18
C PHE A 366 6.67 5.15 1.34
N ASN A 367 5.87 6.19 1.10
CA ASN A 367 6.34 7.37 0.39
C ASN A 367 7.35 8.16 1.24
N ALA A 368 7.01 8.46 2.50
CA ALA A 368 7.82 9.28 3.38
C ALA A 368 9.16 8.61 3.77
N LEU A 369 9.18 7.28 3.96
CA LEU A 369 10.34 6.55 4.47
C LEU A 369 11.03 5.68 3.41
N GLY A 370 10.39 5.39 2.28
CA GLY A 370 10.97 4.57 1.21
C GLY A 370 10.97 5.25 -0.16
N GLY A 371 10.32 6.41 -0.28
CA GLY A 371 10.14 7.06 -1.58
C GLY A 371 9.35 6.21 -2.57
N ILE A 372 8.44 5.33 -2.09
CA ILE A 372 7.71 4.37 -2.93
C ILE A 372 6.29 4.87 -3.20
N ASP A 373 5.84 4.76 -4.45
CA ASP A 373 4.48 5.09 -4.87
C ASP A 373 3.58 3.85 -4.66
N LEU A 374 2.76 3.85 -3.61
CA LEU A 374 2.00 2.66 -3.20
C LEU A 374 0.49 2.83 -3.46
N MET A 375 -0.04 2.05 -4.40
CA MET A 375 -1.48 1.99 -4.71
C MET A 375 -2.23 1.13 -3.69
N PRO A 376 -3.23 1.66 -2.97
CA PRO A 376 -4.05 0.87 -2.07
C PRO A 376 -5.04 -0.01 -2.84
N ILE A 377 -5.13 -1.30 -2.48
CA ILE A 377 -6.04 -2.28 -3.08
C ILE A 377 -6.66 -3.15 -1.98
N CYS A 378 -7.92 -2.90 -1.69
CA CYS A 378 -8.70 -3.64 -0.70
C CYS A 378 -9.68 -4.56 -1.44
N PHE A 379 -9.33 -5.83 -1.61
CA PHE A 379 -10.20 -6.82 -2.25
C PHE A 379 -11.23 -7.38 -1.27
N LYS A 380 -12.42 -7.75 -1.75
CA LYS A 380 -13.42 -8.43 -0.89
C LYS A 380 -13.32 -9.94 -0.89
N GLU A 381 -12.45 -10.51 -1.72
CA GLU A 381 -12.19 -11.94 -1.81
C GLU A 381 -11.59 -12.50 -0.51
N LYS A 382 -12.18 -13.59 -0.04
CA LYS A 382 -11.81 -14.28 1.20
C LYS A 382 -11.10 -15.59 0.93
N ASP A 383 -11.30 -16.19 -0.23
CA ASP A 383 -10.60 -17.40 -0.63
C ASP A 383 -9.13 -17.07 -0.95
N PRO A 384 -8.16 -17.71 -0.27
CA PRO A 384 -6.73 -17.48 -0.48
C PRO A 384 -6.28 -17.60 -1.94
N HIS A 385 -6.72 -18.64 -2.64
CA HIS A 385 -6.27 -18.94 -3.99
C HIS A 385 -6.84 -17.95 -5.01
N LYS A 386 -8.13 -17.62 -4.90
CA LYS A 386 -8.76 -16.58 -5.72
C LYS A 386 -8.17 -15.20 -5.45
N LEU A 387 -7.83 -14.89 -4.20
CA LEU A 387 -7.16 -13.63 -3.88
C LEU A 387 -5.80 -13.54 -4.58
N VAL A 388 -5.00 -14.62 -4.55
CA VAL A 388 -3.72 -14.67 -5.29
C VAL A 388 -3.94 -14.56 -6.79
N GLN A 389 -4.96 -15.21 -7.34
CA GLN A 389 -5.36 -15.07 -8.74
C GLN A 389 -5.67 -13.60 -9.12
N LEU A 390 -6.45 -12.89 -8.30
CA LEU A 390 -6.74 -11.47 -8.50
C LEU A 390 -5.48 -10.59 -8.46
N ILE A 391 -4.58 -10.85 -7.51
CA ILE A 391 -3.30 -10.14 -7.42
C ILE A 391 -2.47 -10.39 -8.70
N ARG A 392 -2.43 -11.63 -9.20
CA ARG A 392 -1.73 -11.97 -10.44
C ARG A 392 -2.30 -11.21 -11.65
N TYR A 393 -3.62 -11.05 -11.74
CA TYR A 393 -4.24 -10.28 -12.85
C TYR A 393 -3.72 -8.85 -12.95
N ILE A 394 -3.39 -8.20 -11.83
CA ILE A 394 -2.98 -6.79 -11.81
C ILE A 394 -1.48 -6.58 -11.61
N ALA A 395 -0.73 -7.64 -11.29
CA ALA A 395 0.72 -7.61 -11.07
C ALA A 395 1.57 -6.99 -12.19
N PRO A 396 1.22 -7.06 -13.50
CA PRO A 396 2.09 -6.62 -14.58
C PRO A 396 2.55 -5.16 -14.53
N ILE A 397 1.84 -4.27 -13.84
CA ILE A 397 2.28 -2.87 -13.69
C ILE A 397 3.20 -2.65 -12.48
N PHE A 398 3.11 -3.47 -11.43
CA PHE A 398 3.79 -3.16 -10.17
C PHE A 398 5.29 -3.54 -10.17
N SER A 399 6.08 -2.81 -9.39
CA SER A 399 7.47 -3.12 -9.06
C SER A 399 7.59 -4.03 -7.86
N ALA A 400 6.62 -4.00 -6.95
CA ALA A 400 6.55 -4.82 -5.74
C ALA A 400 5.11 -4.86 -5.19
N ILE A 401 4.81 -5.82 -4.32
CA ILE A 401 3.52 -5.95 -3.64
C ILE A 401 3.73 -6.11 -2.13
N ASN A 402 3.08 -5.27 -1.34
CA ASN A 402 2.99 -5.41 0.10
C ASN A 402 1.64 -6.04 0.47
N LEU A 403 1.66 -7.21 1.12
CA LEU A 403 0.45 -7.79 1.70
C LEU A 403 0.27 -7.26 3.12
N GLU A 404 -0.95 -6.87 3.48
CA GLU A 404 -1.22 -6.19 4.75
C GLU A 404 -2.52 -6.68 5.40
N ASP A 405 -2.52 -6.80 6.73
CA ASP A 405 -3.72 -7.03 7.55
C ASP A 405 -4.56 -8.24 7.07
N LEU A 406 -3.87 -9.33 6.70
CA LEU A 406 -4.50 -10.60 6.33
C LEU A 406 -4.52 -11.55 7.53
N ARG A 407 -5.70 -12.13 7.81
CA ARG A 407 -5.88 -13.00 8.98
C ARG A 407 -5.16 -14.33 8.82
N ALA A 408 -4.50 -14.79 9.90
CA ALA A 408 -4.00 -16.17 9.99
C ALA A 408 -5.16 -17.18 10.25
N PRO A 409 -5.11 -18.41 9.71
CA PRO A 409 -4.01 -18.99 8.93
C PRO A 409 -4.04 -18.65 7.43
N ASP A 410 -5.08 -17.96 6.95
CA ASP A 410 -5.32 -17.70 5.51
C ASP A 410 -4.18 -16.88 4.87
N CYS A 411 -3.51 -16.00 5.63
CA CYS A 411 -2.37 -15.20 5.15
C CYS A 411 -1.16 -16.01 4.66
N PHE A 412 -0.94 -17.21 5.22
CA PHE A 412 0.24 -18.03 4.89
C PHE A 412 0.18 -18.62 3.47
N PRO A 413 -0.89 -19.34 3.06
CA PRO A 413 -0.98 -19.81 1.69
C PRO A 413 -1.07 -18.67 0.67
N ILE A 414 -1.68 -17.52 1.04
CA ILE A 414 -1.70 -16.32 0.16
C ILE A 414 -0.27 -15.87 -0.15
N GLU A 415 0.56 -15.67 0.88
CA GLU A 415 1.93 -15.21 0.68
C GLU A 415 2.77 -16.25 -0.07
N GLU A 416 2.68 -17.51 0.33
CA GLU A 416 3.44 -18.59 -0.29
C GLU A 416 3.11 -18.72 -1.79
N GLU A 417 1.84 -18.81 -2.15
CA GLU A 417 1.44 -18.93 -3.55
C GLU A 417 1.77 -17.66 -4.35
N ALA A 418 1.61 -16.47 -3.76
CA ALA A 418 1.91 -15.21 -4.44
C ALA A 418 3.40 -15.06 -4.77
N ILE A 419 4.31 -15.43 -3.85
CA ILE A 419 5.76 -15.42 -4.09
C ILE A 419 6.12 -16.36 -5.25
N HIS A 420 5.55 -17.56 -5.28
CA HIS A 420 5.84 -18.55 -6.32
C HIS A 420 5.35 -18.14 -7.73
N ASN A 421 4.27 -17.37 -7.83
CA ASN A 421 3.59 -17.12 -9.11
C ASN A 421 3.77 -15.73 -9.72
N ILE A 422 4.23 -14.71 -8.96
CA ILE A 422 4.24 -13.30 -9.43
C ILE A 422 5.65 -12.81 -9.83
N HIS A 423 6.72 -13.34 -9.21
CA HIS A 423 8.12 -13.04 -9.54
C HIS A 423 8.50 -11.53 -9.51
N ILE A 424 7.90 -10.78 -8.58
CA ILE A 424 8.36 -9.46 -8.14
C ILE A 424 8.49 -9.47 -6.60
N PRO A 425 9.23 -8.53 -5.99
CA PRO A 425 9.36 -8.44 -4.55
C PRO A 425 7.98 -8.39 -3.90
N LEU A 426 7.70 -9.36 -3.04
CA LEU A 426 6.45 -9.50 -2.32
C LEU A 426 6.73 -9.88 -0.88
N MET A 427 6.05 -9.22 0.06
CA MET A 427 6.18 -9.51 1.49
C MET A 427 4.89 -9.16 2.23
N HIS A 428 4.53 -9.97 3.22
CA HIS A 428 3.51 -9.64 4.21
C HIS A 428 4.11 -8.88 5.41
N ASP A 429 3.73 -7.61 5.61
CA ASP A 429 4.38 -6.75 6.62
C ASP A 429 4.17 -7.24 8.05
N ASP A 430 2.94 -7.63 8.42
CA ASP A 430 2.63 -8.06 9.80
C ASP A 430 3.41 -9.31 10.22
N GLN A 431 3.85 -10.10 9.23
CA GLN A 431 4.70 -11.26 9.45
C GLN A 431 6.16 -10.83 9.57
N HIS A 432 6.71 -10.30 8.47
CA HIS A 432 8.16 -10.19 8.33
C HIS A 432 8.71 -8.87 8.86
N GLY A 433 7.93 -7.78 8.88
CA GLY A 433 8.34 -6.49 9.46
C GLY A 433 8.65 -6.64 10.94
N THR A 434 7.70 -7.20 11.70
CA THR A 434 7.86 -7.50 13.13
C THR A 434 9.04 -8.45 13.39
N ALA A 435 9.20 -9.47 12.54
CA ALA A 435 10.28 -10.44 12.66
C ALA A 435 11.67 -9.80 12.48
N VAL A 436 11.85 -8.99 11.42
CA VAL A 436 13.12 -8.33 11.12
C VAL A 436 13.55 -7.39 12.26
N VAL A 437 12.62 -6.59 12.79
CA VAL A 437 12.94 -5.67 13.89
C VAL A 437 13.18 -6.43 15.20
N SER A 438 12.47 -7.54 15.44
CA SER A 438 12.76 -8.43 16.58
C SER A 438 14.15 -9.06 16.49
N LEU A 439 14.58 -9.46 15.29
CA LEU A 439 15.94 -9.95 15.06
C LEU A 439 16.98 -8.84 15.26
N ALA A 440 16.70 -7.60 14.81
CA ALA A 440 17.59 -6.46 15.06
C ALA A 440 17.79 -6.21 16.56
N ALA A 441 16.70 -6.29 17.33
CA ALA A 441 16.71 -6.19 18.79
C ALA A 441 17.55 -7.31 19.42
N LEU A 442 17.39 -8.55 18.95
CA LEU A 442 18.18 -9.71 19.39
C LEU A 442 19.68 -9.53 19.11
N ILE A 443 20.05 -9.02 17.93
CA ILE A 443 21.46 -8.78 17.56
C ILE A 443 22.12 -7.84 18.57
N ASN A 444 21.44 -6.75 18.96
CA ASN A 444 21.98 -5.82 19.95
C ASN A 444 21.94 -6.37 21.39
N TYR A 445 20.97 -7.22 21.73
CA TYR A 445 20.99 -7.99 22.98
C TYR A 445 22.22 -8.92 23.07
N LEU A 446 22.57 -9.61 21.98
CA LEU A 446 23.76 -10.46 21.90
C LEU A 446 25.04 -9.63 22.07
N LYS A 447 25.11 -8.43 21.47
CA LYS A 447 26.24 -7.51 21.66
C LYS A 447 26.42 -7.07 23.11
N LEU A 448 25.33 -6.82 23.84
CA LEU A 448 25.36 -6.39 25.25
C LEU A 448 25.71 -7.53 26.20
N THR A 449 25.14 -8.71 25.99
CA THR A 449 25.31 -9.86 26.89
C THR A 449 26.52 -10.74 26.57
N LYS A 450 27.06 -10.62 25.35
CA LYS A 450 28.12 -11.50 24.80
C LYS A 450 27.74 -12.99 24.81
N LYS A 451 26.45 -13.32 24.93
CA LYS A 451 25.94 -14.70 24.80
C LYS A 451 26.10 -15.18 23.36
N ASN A 452 26.21 -16.50 23.17
CA ASN A 452 26.17 -17.11 21.86
C ASN A 452 24.71 -17.42 21.49
N VAL A 453 24.30 -17.08 20.25
CA VAL A 453 22.93 -17.30 19.77
C VAL A 453 22.48 -18.77 19.87
N LYS A 454 23.41 -19.71 19.70
CA LYS A 454 23.12 -21.16 19.75
C LYS A 454 22.75 -21.66 21.14
N ASP A 455 23.18 -20.95 22.19
CA ASP A 455 22.92 -21.32 23.59
C ASP A 455 21.62 -20.71 24.13
N LEU A 456 20.98 -19.82 23.35
CA LEU A 456 19.77 -19.15 23.77
C LEU A 456 18.55 -20.07 23.71
N LYS A 457 17.72 -19.98 24.76
CA LYS A 457 16.43 -20.65 24.81
C LYS A 457 15.29 -19.65 24.68
N LEU A 458 14.47 -19.82 23.65
CA LEU A 458 13.39 -18.92 23.31
C LEU A 458 12.03 -19.53 23.65
N VAL A 459 11.13 -18.69 24.18
CA VAL A 459 9.69 -18.95 24.19
C VAL A 459 8.96 -17.85 23.41
N ILE A 460 8.05 -18.27 22.53
CA ILE A 460 7.14 -17.39 21.79
C ILE A 460 5.72 -17.65 22.28
N ASN A 461 5.03 -16.64 22.80
CA ASN A 461 3.62 -16.70 23.12
C ASN A 461 2.80 -16.08 21.97
N GLY A 462 2.09 -16.92 21.24
CA GLY A 462 1.34 -16.55 20.04
C GLY A 462 1.82 -17.33 18.81
N ALA A 463 0.94 -18.18 18.26
CA ALA A 463 1.19 -18.96 17.05
C ALA A 463 0.43 -18.40 15.83
N GLY A 464 0.24 -17.08 15.79
CA GLY A 464 -0.32 -16.35 14.64
C GLY A 464 0.75 -15.96 13.62
N ALA A 465 0.39 -15.08 12.68
CA ALA A 465 1.25 -14.63 11.59
C ALA A 465 2.63 -14.14 12.06
N ALA A 466 2.66 -13.14 12.95
CA ALA A 466 3.90 -12.58 13.50
C ALA A 466 4.74 -13.64 14.25
N GLY A 467 4.12 -14.46 15.10
CA GLY A 467 4.83 -15.46 15.90
C GLY A 467 5.50 -16.55 15.06
N VAL A 468 4.81 -17.02 14.01
CA VAL A 468 5.36 -17.97 13.02
C VAL A 468 6.56 -17.35 12.30
N ALA A 469 6.44 -16.09 11.85
CA ALA A 469 7.50 -15.41 11.12
C ALA A 469 8.74 -15.13 11.99
N ILE A 470 8.54 -14.65 13.23
CA ILE A 470 9.61 -14.48 14.22
C ILE A 470 10.30 -15.81 14.48
N CYS A 471 9.54 -16.88 14.72
CA CYS A 471 10.11 -18.21 14.92
C CYS A 471 11.02 -18.63 13.77
N LYS A 472 10.53 -18.57 12.53
CA LYS A 472 11.29 -18.98 11.34
C LYS A 472 12.55 -18.14 11.16
N LEU A 473 12.46 -16.82 11.34
CA LEU A 473 13.60 -15.93 11.16
C LEU A 473 14.67 -16.12 12.26
N LEU A 474 14.27 -16.22 13.53
CA LEU A 474 15.20 -16.44 14.64
C LEU A 474 15.82 -17.84 14.61
N TYR A 475 15.05 -18.86 14.19
CA TYR A 475 15.59 -20.19 13.92
C TYR A 475 16.63 -20.15 12.79
N GLY A 476 16.33 -19.45 11.69
CA GLY A 476 17.25 -19.26 10.57
C GLY A 476 18.51 -18.47 10.93
N HIS A 477 18.47 -17.63 11.97
CA HIS A 477 19.64 -16.90 12.49
C HIS A 477 20.49 -17.76 13.45
N GLY A 478 19.92 -18.79 14.07
CA GLY A 478 20.69 -19.81 14.81
C GLY A 478 20.11 -20.27 16.15
N ILE A 479 18.93 -19.79 16.58
CA ILE A 479 18.29 -20.27 17.81
C ILE A 479 17.64 -21.63 17.55
N GLN A 480 18.10 -22.68 18.23
CA GLN A 480 17.57 -24.04 18.04
C GLN A 480 16.55 -24.47 19.10
N ASP A 481 16.67 -24.01 20.35
CA ASP A 481 15.75 -24.35 21.44
C ASP A 481 14.60 -23.34 21.52
N ILE A 482 13.55 -23.59 20.73
CA ILE A 482 12.36 -22.73 20.65
C ILE A 482 11.13 -23.51 21.14
N LEU A 483 10.39 -22.90 22.07
CA LEU A 483 9.02 -23.28 22.41
C LEU A 483 8.03 -22.24 21.89
N ILE A 484 6.91 -22.69 21.36
CA ILE A 484 5.80 -21.81 20.95
C ILE A 484 4.58 -22.20 21.75
N CYS A 485 3.89 -21.22 22.32
CA CYS A 485 2.62 -21.38 23.02
C CYS A 485 1.48 -20.77 22.20
N ASP A 486 0.32 -21.42 22.26
CA ASP A 486 -0.96 -20.82 21.89
C ASP A 486 -1.97 -20.96 23.04
N THR A 487 -3.24 -20.71 22.76
CA THR A 487 -4.32 -20.77 23.76
C THR A 487 -4.44 -22.12 24.47
N GLU A 488 -3.99 -23.23 23.86
CA GLU A 488 -4.04 -24.55 24.48
C GLU A 488 -2.79 -24.86 25.31
N GLY A 489 -1.68 -24.14 25.11
CA GLY A 489 -0.39 -24.35 25.78
C GLY A 489 0.75 -24.55 24.78
N ILE A 490 1.80 -25.25 25.20
CA ILE A 490 2.98 -25.49 24.38
C ILE A 490 2.61 -26.35 23.15
N ILE A 491 3.09 -25.94 21.98
CA ILE A 491 2.94 -26.67 20.71
C ILE A 491 4.01 -27.77 20.64
N TYR A 492 3.59 -28.97 20.28
CA TYR A 492 4.45 -30.13 20.05
C TYR A 492 3.86 -31.02 18.96
N GLU A 493 4.71 -31.84 18.36
CA GLU A 493 4.31 -32.73 17.27
C GLU A 493 3.31 -33.79 17.78
N GLY A 494 2.15 -33.88 17.11
CA GLY A 494 1.06 -34.79 17.49
C GLY A 494 0.12 -34.25 18.57
N ARG A 495 0.20 -32.96 18.92
CA ARG A 495 -0.74 -32.35 19.89
C ARG A 495 -2.20 -32.47 19.40
N PRO A 496 -3.15 -32.94 20.23
CA PRO A 496 -4.51 -33.27 19.77
C PRO A 496 -5.42 -32.06 19.56
N LYS A 497 -5.12 -30.91 20.19
CA LYS A 497 -6.01 -29.73 20.19
C LYS A 497 -5.40 -28.55 19.46
N ASN A 498 -6.27 -27.78 18.79
CA ASN A 498 -5.95 -26.49 18.15
C ASN A 498 -4.70 -26.53 17.24
N MET A 499 -4.58 -27.59 16.44
CA MET A 499 -3.50 -27.76 15.45
C MET A 499 -4.02 -27.53 14.03
N ASN A 500 -3.14 -27.04 13.16
CA ASN A 500 -3.36 -26.87 11.73
C ASN A 500 -2.05 -27.20 10.99
N SER A 501 -2.06 -27.18 9.65
CA SER A 501 -0.87 -27.48 8.82
C SER A 501 0.36 -26.67 9.26
N PHE A 502 0.22 -25.36 9.43
CA PHE A 502 1.33 -24.48 9.81
C PHE A 502 1.89 -24.78 11.20
N LYS A 503 1.03 -25.05 12.19
CA LYS A 503 1.48 -25.44 13.53
C LYS A 503 2.14 -26.82 13.52
N ASN A 504 1.68 -27.73 12.67
CA ASN A 504 2.32 -29.03 12.47
C ASN A 504 3.71 -28.84 11.87
N ASP A 505 3.88 -27.95 10.89
CA ASP A 505 5.19 -27.65 10.30
C ASP A 505 6.14 -26.98 11.29
N LEU A 506 5.64 -26.05 12.11
CA LEU A 506 6.42 -25.49 13.22
C LEU A 506 6.90 -26.57 14.20
N ALA A 507 6.00 -27.49 14.57
CA ALA A 507 6.30 -28.54 15.53
C ALA A 507 7.36 -29.55 15.05
N LYS A 508 7.67 -29.60 13.75
CA LYS A 508 8.73 -30.47 13.19
C LYS A 508 10.13 -30.01 13.57
N PHE A 509 10.35 -28.70 13.75
CA PHE A 509 11.67 -28.14 14.05
C PHE A 509 11.74 -27.41 15.40
N THR A 510 10.60 -27.07 16.00
CA THR A 510 10.51 -26.54 17.36
C THR A 510 10.17 -27.63 18.38
N ASN A 511 10.49 -27.41 19.65
CA ASN A 511 10.13 -28.32 20.75
C ASN A 511 10.40 -29.82 20.47
N GLN A 512 11.61 -30.16 20.03
CA GLN A 512 12.00 -31.53 19.68
C GLN A 512 11.81 -32.53 20.84
N ASN A 513 11.88 -32.04 22.08
CA ASN A 513 11.68 -32.82 23.31
C ASN A 513 10.21 -33.04 23.68
N LYS A 514 9.25 -32.54 22.88
CA LYS A 514 7.81 -32.64 23.11
C LYS A 514 7.39 -32.19 24.51
N ILE A 515 8.00 -31.11 24.99
CA ILE A 515 7.66 -30.47 26.27
C ILE A 515 6.19 -30.06 26.22
N THR A 516 5.44 -30.38 27.28
CA THR A 516 4.02 -30.06 27.43
C THR A 516 3.82 -29.14 28.64
N GLY A 517 2.68 -28.47 28.71
CA GLY A 517 2.35 -27.54 29.80
C GLY A 517 1.76 -26.23 29.31
N LYS A 518 1.67 -25.27 30.23
CA LYS A 518 1.17 -23.91 29.93
C LYS A 518 2.34 -22.94 29.76
N LEU A 519 2.02 -21.67 29.48
CA LEU A 519 3.03 -20.63 29.29
C LEU A 519 4.01 -20.52 30.47
N ILE A 520 3.49 -20.64 31.70
CA ILE A 520 4.32 -20.64 32.92
C ILE A 520 5.38 -21.74 32.92
N ASP A 521 5.12 -22.88 32.29
CA ASP A 521 6.07 -23.98 32.18
C ASP A 521 7.07 -23.75 31.05
N ALA A 522 6.61 -23.12 29.96
CA ALA A 522 7.44 -22.79 28.81
C ALA A 522 8.50 -21.73 29.13
N VAL A 523 8.18 -20.76 29.98
CA VAL A 523 9.04 -19.61 30.33
C VAL A 523 10.20 -19.99 31.28
N LYS A 524 10.01 -21.02 32.12
CA LYS A 524 11.02 -21.44 33.12
C LYS A 524 12.36 -21.75 32.46
N GLY A 525 13.43 -21.12 32.95
CA GLY A 525 14.80 -21.35 32.48
C GLY A 525 15.05 -20.93 31.02
N ARG A 526 14.28 -19.97 30.49
CA ARG A 526 14.46 -19.38 29.16
C ARG A 526 15.23 -18.06 29.23
N ASP A 527 15.89 -17.70 28.13
CA ASP A 527 16.62 -16.43 27.99
C ASP A 527 15.77 -15.34 27.34
N LEU A 528 14.90 -15.76 26.42
CA LEU A 528 14.13 -14.87 25.57
C LEU A 528 12.65 -15.18 25.69
N PHE A 529 11.84 -14.13 25.84
CA PHE A 529 10.39 -14.19 25.68
C PHE A 529 9.97 -13.28 24.53
N VAL A 530 9.15 -13.80 23.62
CA VAL A 530 8.45 -13.00 22.60
C VAL A 530 6.96 -13.18 22.76
N GLY A 531 6.24 -12.11 23.07
CA GLY A 531 4.80 -12.05 23.11
C GLY A 531 4.26 -11.34 21.86
N VAL A 532 3.38 -12.03 21.14
CA VAL A 532 2.58 -11.48 20.02
C VAL A 532 1.14 -11.99 20.14
N SER A 533 0.59 -11.82 21.34
CA SER A 533 -0.58 -12.53 21.84
C SER A 533 -1.60 -11.58 22.46
N SER A 534 -1.82 -11.67 23.78
CA SER A 534 -2.82 -10.91 24.51
C SER A 534 -2.20 -10.15 25.68
N ALA A 535 -2.83 -9.04 26.04
CA ALA A 535 -2.49 -8.24 27.21
C ALA A 535 -2.40 -9.09 28.49
N GLY A 536 -1.39 -8.83 29.31
CA GLY A 536 -1.23 -9.47 30.63
C GLY A 536 -0.89 -10.96 30.61
N ALA A 537 -0.52 -11.53 29.45
CA ALA A 537 -0.20 -12.96 29.35
C ALA A 537 1.09 -13.34 30.11
N LEU A 538 2.06 -12.43 30.24
CA LEU A 538 3.30 -12.65 30.98
C LEU A 538 3.19 -11.99 32.36
N THR A 539 3.64 -12.68 33.41
CA THR A 539 3.58 -12.16 34.79
C THR A 539 4.98 -11.97 35.37
N GLN A 540 5.08 -11.15 36.42
CA GLN A 540 6.35 -10.97 37.15
C GLN A 540 6.93 -12.29 37.66
N ASP A 541 6.08 -13.19 38.18
CA ASP A 541 6.53 -14.48 38.69
C ASP A 541 7.13 -15.36 37.59
N MET A 542 6.57 -15.32 36.37
CA MET A 542 7.15 -16.01 35.22
C MET A 542 8.55 -15.45 34.88
N ILE A 543 8.71 -14.13 34.85
CA ILE A 543 10.02 -13.50 34.57
C ILE A 543 11.06 -13.89 35.62
N ARG A 544 10.68 -13.96 36.92
CA ARG A 544 11.58 -14.40 38.01
C ARG A 544 12.10 -15.84 37.83
N THR A 545 11.42 -16.67 37.02
CA THR A 545 11.87 -18.05 36.71
C THR A 545 12.76 -18.15 35.47
N MET A 546 13.01 -17.05 34.75
CA MET A 546 13.87 -17.01 33.57
C MET A 546 15.36 -17.06 33.95
N ASN A 547 16.22 -17.31 32.96
CA ASN A 547 17.67 -17.28 33.15
C ASN A 547 18.17 -15.86 33.43
N LYS A 548 19.44 -15.76 33.83
CA LYS A 548 20.13 -14.47 34.01
C LYS A 548 20.09 -13.63 32.73
N ASP A 549 19.89 -12.33 32.92
CA ASP A 549 19.77 -11.32 31.89
C ASP A 549 18.62 -11.59 30.89
N PRO A 550 17.37 -11.77 31.35
CA PRO A 550 16.27 -12.13 30.47
C PRO A 550 15.89 -10.97 29.55
N PHE A 551 15.61 -11.27 28.28
CA PHE A 551 15.15 -10.29 27.29
C PHE A 551 13.69 -10.56 26.91
N ILE A 552 12.85 -9.55 27.15
CA ILE A 552 11.40 -9.58 27.00
C ILE A 552 10.99 -8.69 25.82
N LEU A 553 10.40 -9.29 24.79
CA LEU A 553 9.72 -8.63 23.68
C LEU A 553 8.21 -8.77 23.91
N ALA A 554 7.54 -7.77 24.47
CA ALA A 554 6.10 -7.77 24.72
C ALA A 554 5.37 -6.90 23.69
N LEU A 555 4.99 -7.50 22.57
CA LEU A 555 4.60 -6.80 21.34
C LEU A 555 3.09 -6.72 21.11
N ALA A 556 2.26 -7.22 22.03
CA ALA A 556 0.81 -7.02 21.94
C ALA A 556 0.45 -5.52 22.00
N ASN A 557 -0.53 -5.13 21.16
CA ASN A 557 -1.06 -3.77 21.09
C ASN A 557 -2.57 -3.76 21.39
N PRO A 558 -3.14 -2.71 22.01
CA PRO A 558 -2.43 -1.54 22.57
C PRO A 558 -1.79 -1.79 23.95
N ILE A 559 -2.18 -2.87 24.63
CA ILE A 559 -1.64 -3.24 25.95
C ILE A 559 -0.72 -4.46 25.77
N PRO A 560 0.57 -4.38 26.17
CA PRO A 560 1.53 -5.46 26.01
C PRO A 560 1.24 -6.67 26.91
N GLU A 561 1.92 -7.78 26.67
CA GLU A 561 1.86 -8.99 27.51
C GLU A 561 2.22 -8.73 28.97
N ILE A 562 3.09 -7.74 29.21
CA ILE A 562 3.45 -7.20 30.53
C ILE A 562 3.89 -5.75 30.35
N MET A 563 3.60 -4.89 31.32
CA MET A 563 4.09 -3.51 31.28
C MET A 563 5.61 -3.45 31.54
N PRO A 564 6.36 -2.52 30.92
CA PRO A 564 7.81 -2.48 31.08
C PRO A 564 8.30 -2.28 32.51
N ASP A 565 7.62 -1.45 33.30
CA ASP A 565 7.94 -1.22 34.71
C ASP A 565 7.76 -2.49 35.54
N GLU A 566 6.67 -3.24 35.32
CA GLU A 566 6.43 -4.52 35.97
C GLU A 566 7.49 -5.57 35.59
N ALA A 567 7.86 -5.64 34.31
CA ALA A 567 8.89 -6.54 33.82
C ALA A 567 10.27 -6.21 34.42
N GLN A 568 10.61 -4.92 34.50
CA GLN A 568 11.86 -4.45 35.09
C GLN A 568 11.94 -4.79 36.59
N GLN A 569 10.86 -4.57 37.34
CA GLN A 569 10.77 -4.96 38.75
C GLN A 569 10.92 -6.47 38.97
N ALA A 570 10.53 -7.28 37.98
CA ALA A 570 10.68 -8.73 38.02
C ALA A 570 12.08 -9.23 37.64
N GLY A 571 12.99 -8.33 37.20
CA GLY A 571 14.37 -8.67 36.85
C GLY A 571 14.63 -8.79 35.34
N ALA A 572 13.74 -8.32 34.48
CA ALA A 572 14.01 -8.22 33.04
C ALA A 572 15.22 -7.32 32.78
N PHE A 573 16.19 -7.81 32.00
CA PHE A 573 17.38 -7.05 31.65
C PHE A 573 17.10 -6.09 30.51
N ILE A 574 16.49 -6.57 29.43
CA ILE A 574 16.02 -5.75 28.32
C ILE A 574 14.52 -5.96 28.14
N ILE A 575 13.81 -4.87 27.90
CA ILE A 575 12.39 -4.89 27.56
C ILE A 575 12.21 -4.09 26.27
N ALA A 576 11.44 -4.65 25.35
CA ALA A 576 11.04 -4.03 24.10
C ALA A 576 9.54 -4.24 23.89
N THR A 577 8.86 -3.23 23.34
CA THR A 577 7.40 -3.27 23.12
C THR A 577 7.04 -2.70 21.75
N GLY A 578 5.80 -2.88 21.29
CA GLY A 578 5.30 -2.21 20.09
C GLY A 578 4.97 -0.72 20.27
N ARG A 579 4.98 -0.22 21.52
CA ARG A 579 4.52 1.10 21.89
C ARG A 579 5.61 2.17 21.78
N SER A 580 5.23 3.34 21.25
CA SER A 580 6.14 4.47 21.01
C SER A 580 6.46 5.29 22.24
N ASP A 581 5.67 5.17 23.30
CA ASP A 581 5.89 5.87 24.58
C ASP A 581 6.90 5.16 25.50
N PHE A 582 7.41 3.99 25.08
CA PHE A 582 8.44 3.25 25.80
C PHE A 582 9.75 3.15 24.99
N ASN A 583 10.84 2.91 25.71
CA ASN A 583 12.14 2.59 25.11
C ASN A 583 12.08 1.29 24.31
N ASN A 584 13.02 1.14 23.36
CA ASN A 584 13.15 -0.06 22.52
C ASN A 584 11.86 -0.43 21.77
N GLN A 585 11.25 0.54 21.09
CA GLN A 585 10.06 0.29 20.28
C GLN A 585 10.39 -0.64 19.10
N VAL A 586 9.73 -1.80 19.03
CA VAL A 586 9.68 -2.65 17.85
C VAL A 586 8.65 -2.06 16.89
N ASN A 587 9.13 -1.33 15.88
CA ASN A 587 8.29 -0.66 14.89
C ASN A 587 8.62 -1.14 13.48
N ASN A 588 7.63 -1.72 12.79
CA ASN A 588 7.77 -2.25 11.44
C ASN A 588 8.27 -1.20 10.43
N SER A 589 8.03 0.09 10.67
CA SER A 589 8.52 1.18 9.82
C SER A 589 10.04 1.26 9.71
N LEU A 590 10.78 0.63 10.63
CA LEU A 590 12.23 0.50 10.56
C LEU A 590 12.68 -0.49 9.47
N ALA A 591 11.81 -1.41 9.05
CA ALA A 591 12.15 -2.51 8.16
C ALA A 591 11.55 -2.33 6.76
N PHE A 592 10.23 -2.35 6.62
CA PHE A 592 9.59 -2.50 5.31
C PHE A 592 9.97 -1.41 4.29
N PRO A 593 10.08 -0.10 4.62
CA PRO A 593 10.36 0.91 3.59
C PRO A 593 11.72 0.67 2.93
N GLY A 594 12.73 0.38 3.76
CA GLY A 594 14.09 0.07 3.28
C GLY A 594 14.16 -1.27 2.55
N ILE A 595 13.49 -2.31 3.05
CA ILE A 595 13.47 -3.63 2.40
C ILE A 595 12.90 -3.52 0.99
N PHE A 596 11.73 -2.89 0.84
CA PHE A 596 11.12 -2.70 -0.47
C PHE A 596 11.96 -1.79 -1.36
N ARG A 597 12.54 -0.70 -0.85
CA ARG A 597 13.41 0.19 -1.64
C ARG A 597 14.60 -0.56 -2.23
N GLY A 598 15.35 -1.30 -1.41
CA GLY A 598 16.50 -2.09 -1.86
C GLY A 598 16.10 -3.19 -2.86
N ALA A 599 14.95 -3.84 -2.64
CA ALA A 599 14.43 -4.86 -3.55
C ALA A 599 13.98 -4.26 -4.90
N ILE A 600 13.34 -3.07 -4.89
CA ILE A 600 12.90 -2.38 -6.11
C ILE A 600 14.11 -1.87 -6.90
N ASP A 601 15.12 -1.27 -6.24
CA ASP A 601 16.32 -0.74 -6.91
C ASP A 601 17.14 -1.82 -7.61
N THR A 602 17.22 -3.01 -6.99
CA THR A 602 17.85 -4.19 -7.59
C THR A 602 16.94 -4.95 -8.56
N LYS A 603 15.70 -4.49 -8.72
CA LYS A 603 14.63 -5.17 -9.47
C LYS A 603 14.53 -6.65 -9.07
N ALA A 604 14.65 -6.97 -7.78
CA ALA A 604 14.69 -8.35 -7.29
C ALA A 604 13.46 -9.16 -7.72
N LYS A 605 13.60 -10.48 -7.84
CA LYS A 605 12.47 -11.38 -8.16
C LYS A 605 11.61 -11.73 -6.94
N GLU A 606 12.17 -11.60 -5.75
CA GLU A 606 11.55 -11.95 -4.46
C GLU A 606 12.28 -11.23 -3.31
N ILE A 607 11.74 -11.30 -2.09
CA ILE A 607 12.40 -10.88 -0.85
C ILE A 607 12.73 -12.12 -0.04
N ASN A 608 13.97 -12.60 -0.13
CA ASN A 608 14.40 -13.85 0.49
C ASN A 608 14.87 -13.69 1.95
N LEU A 609 15.21 -14.80 2.60
CA LEU A 609 15.66 -14.83 4.00
C LEU A 609 16.93 -13.98 4.24
N GLN A 610 17.91 -14.02 3.33
CA GLN A 610 19.17 -13.29 3.51
C GLN A 610 18.94 -11.77 3.45
N MET A 611 18.04 -11.30 2.58
CA MET A 611 17.63 -9.89 2.55
C MET A 611 17.00 -9.45 3.88
N LYS A 612 16.15 -10.30 4.49
CA LYS A 612 15.53 -10.01 5.81
C LYS A 612 16.56 -9.96 6.93
N ILE A 613 17.54 -10.88 6.93
CA ILE A 613 18.64 -10.88 7.91
C ILE A 613 19.53 -9.65 7.72
N ALA A 614 19.87 -9.29 6.47
CA ALA A 614 20.67 -8.10 6.16
C ALA A 614 19.97 -6.82 6.63
N ALA A 615 18.65 -6.72 6.44
CA ALA A 615 17.84 -5.63 6.99
C ALA A 615 17.93 -5.55 8.52
N ALA A 616 17.83 -6.69 9.22
CA ALA A 616 17.94 -6.72 10.68
C ALA A 616 19.31 -6.24 11.18
N TYR A 617 20.41 -6.66 10.52
CA TYR A 617 21.75 -6.16 10.83
C TYR A 617 21.90 -4.66 10.55
N ALA A 618 21.33 -4.15 9.45
CA ALA A 618 21.37 -2.73 9.14
C ALA A 618 20.65 -1.88 10.20
N ILE A 619 19.49 -2.34 10.68
CA ILE A 619 18.78 -1.70 11.79
C ILE A 619 19.60 -1.77 13.07
N ALA A 620 20.11 -2.95 13.44
CA ALA A 620 20.86 -3.14 14.67
C ALA A 620 22.14 -2.29 14.71
N ASN A 621 22.87 -2.21 13.59
CA ASN A 621 24.12 -1.47 13.47
C ASN A 621 23.94 0.05 13.31
N SER A 622 22.70 0.55 13.20
CA SER A 622 22.43 1.99 13.23
C SER A 622 22.70 2.62 14.61
N ILE A 623 22.69 1.82 15.68
CA ILE A 623 23.13 2.24 17.01
C ILE A 623 24.60 1.87 17.17
N LYS A 624 25.42 2.87 17.50
CA LYS A 624 26.84 2.68 17.76
C LYS A 624 27.06 1.88 19.04
N ASP A 625 28.12 1.08 19.07
CA ASP A 625 28.41 0.18 20.20
C ASP A 625 28.56 0.92 21.55
N ASN A 626 29.04 2.17 21.54
CA ASN A 626 29.18 3.01 22.73
C ASN A 626 27.86 3.65 23.20
N GLU A 627 26.80 3.58 22.40
CA GLU A 627 25.46 4.06 22.73
C GLU A 627 24.50 2.92 23.13
N LEU A 628 24.90 1.68 22.88
CA LEU A 628 24.11 0.50 23.24
C LEU A 628 23.95 0.42 24.76
N SER A 629 22.71 0.27 25.19
CA SER A 629 22.36 0.03 26.59
C SER A 629 21.06 -0.77 26.67
N PRO A 630 20.71 -1.33 27.84
CA PRO A 630 19.45 -2.07 28.00
C PRO A 630 18.18 -1.28 27.61
N ILE A 631 18.25 0.05 27.63
CA ILE A 631 17.16 0.96 27.26
C ILE A 631 17.31 1.56 25.84
N LYS A 632 18.37 1.20 25.10
CA LYS A 632 18.64 1.70 23.75
C LYS A 632 19.28 0.61 22.89
N ILE A 633 18.47 -0.35 22.44
CA ILE A 633 18.86 -1.41 21.50
C ILE A 633 18.21 -1.30 20.12
N LEU A 634 17.21 -0.43 19.97
CA LEU A 634 16.58 -0.12 18.68
C LEU A 634 16.59 1.39 18.43
N PRO A 635 16.79 1.81 17.18
CA PRO A 635 16.79 3.22 16.82
C PRO A 635 15.35 3.78 16.72
N GLY A 636 15.23 5.10 16.62
CA GLY A 636 13.93 5.77 16.47
C GLY A 636 13.31 5.60 15.08
N ALA A 637 11.98 5.43 15.03
CA ALA A 637 11.19 5.07 13.85
C ALA A 637 11.25 6.06 12.67
N LEU A 638 11.53 7.34 12.90
CA LEU A 638 11.56 8.41 11.89
C LEU A 638 12.98 8.84 11.47
N THR A 639 14.01 8.06 11.81
CA THR A 639 15.38 8.42 11.41
C THR A 639 15.58 8.09 9.94
N ALA A 640 15.63 9.12 9.09
CA ALA A 640 15.69 9.02 7.62
C ALA A 640 16.86 8.15 7.09
N GLU A 641 17.96 8.06 7.84
CA GLU A 641 19.12 7.26 7.45
C GLU A 641 18.88 5.75 7.61
N ILE A 642 17.94 5.32 8.45
CA ILE A 642 17.72 3.88 8.70
C ILE A 642 17.14 3.19 7.47
N PRO A 643 16.03 3.67 6.86
CA PRO A 643 15.53 3.03 5.65
C PRO A 643 16.55 3.02 4.51
N ALA A 644 17.39 4.05 4.38
CA ALA A 644 18.46 4.09 3.38
C ALA A 644 19.55 3.04 3.65
N ASN A 645 19.99 2.89 4.90
CA ASN A 645 20.93 1.84 5.30
C ASN A 645 20.36 0.43 5.08
N VAL A 646 19.07 0.23 5.41
CA VAL A 646 18.37 -1.02 5.16
C VAL A 646 18.29 -1.31 3.66
N ALA A 647 17.94 -0.32 2.83
CA ALA A 647 17.87 -0.47 1.38
C ALA A 647 19.22 -0.89 0.79
N LYS A 648 20.31 -0.26 1.22
CA LYS A 648 21.68 -0.63 0.85
C LYS A 648 22.01 -2.07 1.21
N ALA A 649 21.78 -2.47 2.47
CA ALA A 649 22.08 -3.83 2.92
C ALA A 649 21.25 -4.89 2.19
N VAL A 650 19.97 -4.59 1.93
CA VAL A 650 19.06 -5.46 1.18
C VAL A 650 19.48 -5.57 -0.28
N ALA A 651 19.93 -4.48 -0.90
CA ALA A 651 20.44 -4.50 -2.27
C ALA A 651 21.69 -5.37 -2.41
N ILE A 652 22.62 -5.28 -1.44
CA ILE A 652 23.80 -6.16 -1.38
C ILE A 652 23.37 -7.62 -1.30
N ALA A 653 22.51 -7.97 -0.33
CA ALA A 653 22.04 -9.34 -0.15
C ALA A 653 21.28 -9.87 -1.40
N ALA A 654 20.47 -9.03 -2.04
CA ALA A 654 19.78 -9.39 -3.28
C ALA A 654 20.74 -9.75 -4.41
N MET A 655 21.84 -9.00 -4.55
CA MET A 655 22.89 -9.29 -5.53
C MET A 655 23.70 -10.55 -5.17
N GLU A 656 24.06 -10.73 -3.91
CA GLU A 656 24.85 -11.89 -3.44
C GLU A 656 24.10 -13.21 -3.60
N THR A 657 22.80 -13.22 -3.31
CA THR A 657 21.94 -14.41 -3.48
C THR A 657 21.45 -14.64 -4.91
N GLY A 658 21.74 -13.72 -5.84
CA GLY A 658 21.35 -13.85 -7.26
C GLY A 658 19.86 -13.59 -7.55
N VAL A 659 19.08 -13.08 -6.59
CA VAL A 659 17.68 -12.70 -6.83
C VAL A 659 17.53 -11.33 -7.50
N ALA A 660 18.56 -10.48 -7.43
CA ALA A 660 18.63 -9.21 -8.14
C ALA A 660 18.65 -9.41 -9.68
N GLN A 661 17.86 -8.62 -10.40
CA GLN A 661 17.82 -8.65 -11.87
C GLN A 661 18.75 -7.62 -12.51
N VAL A 662 19.27 -6.68 -11.71
CA VAL A 662 20.28 -5.70 -12.12
C VAL A 662 21.33 -5.56 -11.02
N LYS A 663 22.57 -5.31 -11.44
CA LYS A 663 23.63 -4.87 -10.52
C LYS A 663 23.55 -3.36 -10.36
N VAL A 664 23.65 -2.90 -9.13
CA VAL A 664 23.61 -1.48 -8.75
C VAL A 664 24.77 -1.19 -7.80
N ASP A 665 25.21 0.05 -7.73
CA ASP A 665 26.13 0.48 -6.68
C ASP A 665 25.35 0.62 -5.35
N PRO A 666 25.71 -0.12 -4.28
CA PRO A 666 25.03 -0.01 -2.99
C PRO A 666 25.07 1.40 -2.39
N GLU A 667 26.10 2.20 -2.65
CA GLU A 667 26.14 3.60 -2.19
C GLU A 667 25.13 4.46 -2.95
N GLU A 668 24.97 4.23 -4.26
CA GLU A 668 23.95 4.92 -5.05
C GLU A 668 22.53 4.56 -4.56
N VAL A 669 22.29 3.32 -4.14
CA VAL A 669 21.02 2.91 -3.51
C VAL A 669 20.78 3.70 -2.22
N PHE A 670 21.80 3.82 -1.37
CA PHE A 670 21.71 4.60 -0.14
C PHE A 670 21.40 6.07 -0.42
N ASP A 671 22.16 6.71 -1.31
CA ASP A 671 22.01 8.12 -1.63
C ASP A 671 20.65 8.41 -2.29
N ASN A 672 20.20 7.56 -3.21
CA ASN A 672 18.89 7.68 -3.84
C ASN A 672 17.75 7.53 -2.82
N ALA A 673 17.83 6.51 -1.94
CA ALA A 673 16.83 6.31 -0.89
C ALA A 673 16.77 7.53 0.04
N ARG A 674 17.94 8.00 0.51
CA ARG A 674 18.04 9.19 1.37
C ARG A 674 17.48 10.43 0.68
N LYS A 675 17.81 10.65 -0.60
CA LYS A 675 17.31 11.77 -1.40
C LYS A 675 15.79 11.76 -1.48
N LEU A 676 15.20 10.60 -1.83
CA LEU A 676 13.74 10.46 -1.93
C LEU A 676 13.04 10.76 -0.59
N ILE A 677 13.62 10.32 0.52
CA ILE A 677 13.10 10.52 1.89
C ILE A 677 13.24 11.99 2.33
N MET A 678 14.42 12.59 2.16
CA MET A 678 14.73 13.92 2.71
C MET A 678 14.21 15.07 1.84
N GLU A 679 14.30 14.94 0.51
CA GLU A 679 13.98 16.03 -0.42
C GLU A 679 12.52 16.03 -0.86
N GLY A 680 11.72 15.02 -0.48
CA GLY A 680 10.28 14.99 -0.72
C GLY A 680 9.92 15.12 -2.21
N ASN A 681 10.37 14.18 -3.04
CA ASN A 681 10.01 14.07 -4.46
C ASN A 681 10.00 15.42 -5.21
N ILE A 682 11.08 16.20 -5.11
CA ILE A 682 11.36 17.29 -6.05
C ILE A 682 12.07 16.66 -7.26
N PRO A 683 11.52 16.76 -8.49
CA PRO A 683 12.31 16.51 -9.68
C PRO A 683 13.50 17.48 -9.65
N SER A 684 14.73 16.98 -9.79
CA SER A 684 15.87 17.84 -10.07
C SER A 684 15.50 18.75 -11.25
N LEU A 685 15.46 20.07 -10.98
CA LEU A 685 15.10 21.14 -11.92
C LEU A 685 15.85 21.02 -13.25
#